data_AF-A0A7T5ET05-F1
#
_entry.id   AF-A0A7T5ET05-F1
#
_cell.length_a   1.000
_cell.length_b   1.000
_cell.length_c   1.000
_cell.angle_alpha   90.00
_cell.angle_beta   90.00
_cell.angle_gamma   90.00
#
_symmetry.space_group_name_H-M   'P 1'
#
loop_
_entity.id
_entity.type
_entity.pdbx_description
1 polymer ?
#
loop_
_entity_poly.entity_id
_entity_poly.type
_entity_poly.pdbx_seq_one_letter_code
_entity_poly.pdbx_strand_id
1 'polypeptide(L)'
;MHFGKRRTRILAGVGMTAILLTSGTVFAASRIFAGPQGNGTGITSYDWKLTPAGKQLTLGDFPMGAAVSPNHKYMVVSNDGDGTQSLQVVDIATRKVVQTIPYYSPKALYLGVAFSPDGKKLYASSGGNNEIRVYSFRNGKMTEQSPIKLSIASRYPAGLSVSPDGKTLYVANNLSDSVASINLITGKVDKTAKVGHNPYTAFLSKDGNTLYVSNWGESSVTVLNAANMSVEKTIHVGLHPNAIAENPVTGMIYVSNSDSDTITVINPRNETVVHKVSLKPYRGALPGSTPDALTVSPDGRTLYVANADNNDIAVIGLKGEDMGVRGLIPTAWYPTGVFTSSNGKGLMVLNAKGLGAGPNTQGQYIGSMIKGTMSFIPVPDNGQLHRYTEKVKRNNHFNTGFIHEAEDKVGNFVRSVERRTTPIPRFVGEKSPIKHVIYIIKENRTYDQVFGDIKKGNGDPALTQFGANITPNIHKLANQFVLLDNTYTDAEISAQGHNWSTAAISNDYTEKNWMADYSGRGRGYDFEGTNKATYPKDGFLWNDAARAHVNYKDYGEFMSMKKSGTWAPNDPTIKNYDPNYPGWNLNISDLTRYNEWNKQFQQYVKNGKLPQLEIVRLPNDHTKGTTPGALTPQAYVAQNDKALGKIVDTVSHSKYWKSTAIFVIEDDSQNGLDHVDAHRTEALVISPYTQTGKVDSTFYDTASMLKTMEMILGMKPMTQFDAEATPMLGAFTNRPKFTPFNAVPETYPITKTNSANAPMASIAKKMNWSVADINSSDAMNKMLWKATKGNVPYPHVHHTDGSPDVVQTTPGKVG
;
A
#
# COMPACT_ATOMS: atom_id res chain seq x y z
N MET A 1 69.61 28.11 52.28
CA MET A 1 69.54 26.97 53.23
C MET A 1 68.14 26.39 53.22
N HIS A 2 68.04 25.06 53.15
CA HIS A 2 66.84 24.22 53.30
C HIS A 2 66.02 24.54 54.58
N PHE A 3 64.76 24.13 54.83
CA PHE A 3 63.91 23.01 54.37
C PHE A 3 62.42 23.36 54.60
N GLY A 4 61.55 22.86 53.71
CA GLY A 4 60.25 22.19 53.99
C GLY A 4 59.11 22.90 54.73
N LYS A 5 57.89 22.81 54.17
CA LYS A 5 56.65 22.63 54.97
C LYS A 5 55.48 22.07 54.14
N ARG A 6 54.99 20.90 54.58
CA ARG A 6 53.73 20.24 54.18
C ARG A 6 52.53 21.11 54.57
N ARG A 7 51.51 21.17 53.72
CA ARG A 7 50.19 21.75 54.02
C ARG A 7 49.21 20.64 54.40
N THR A 8 48.67 20.72 55.62
CA THR A 8 47.53 19.93 56.10
C THR A 8 46.28 20.82 56.04
N ARG A 9 45.20 20.26 55.47
CA ARG A 9 43.89 20.91 55.28
C ARG A 9 43.11 20.95 56.59
N ILE A 10 42.41 22.06 56.85
CA ILE A 10 41.34 22.13 57.86
C ILE A 10 40.11 22.79 57.21
N LEU A 11 38.96 22.17 57.48
CA LEU A 11 37.61 22.54 57.05
C LEU A 11 37.14 23.87 57.63
N ALA A 12 36.30 24.57 56.88
CA ALA A 12 35.19 25.36 57.42
C ALA A 12 34.02 25.27 56.43
N GLY A 13 32.85 24.85 56.92
CA GLY A 13 31.64 24.60 56.12
C GLY A 13 30.87 25.87 55.77
N VAL A 14 30.08 25.78 54.70
CA VAL A 14 28.98 26.71 54.37
C VAL A 14 27.85 25.88 53.74
N GLY A 15 26.63 26.13 54.18
CA GLY A 15 25.43 25.35 53.88
C GLY A 15 25.06 25.28 52.40
N MET A 16 24.55 24.11 51.99
CA MET A 16 23.94 23.89 50.69
C MET A 16 22.54 24.52 50.67
N THR A 17 22.39 25.60 49.91
CA THR A 17 21.09 26.04 49.39
C THR A 17 20.88 25.34 48.05
N ALA A 18 19.95 24.39 48.00
CA ALA A 18 19.58 23.70 46.77
C ALA A 18 18.77 24.65 45.88
N ILE A 19 19.38 25.17 44.83
CA ILE A 19 18.67 25.84 43.74
C ILE A 19 18.30 24.76 42.71
N LEU A 20 17.03 24.36 42.74
CA LEU A 20 16.36 23.63 41.66
C LEU A 20 16.31 24.53 40.41
N LEU A 21 17.31 24.40 39.54
CA LEU A 21 17.21 24.91 38.17
C LEU A 21 16.40 23.93 37.33
N THR A 22 15.10 24.20 37.22
CA THR A 22 14.20 23.62 36.22
C THR A 22 14.61 24.08 34.82
N SER A 23 15.46 23.31 34.13
CA SER A 23 15.63 23.46 32.68
C SER A 23 14.54 22.63 31.98
N GLY A 24 13.33 23.19 31.95
CA GLY A 24 12.27 22.73 31.07
C GLY A 24 12.58 23.14 29.65
N THR A 25 13.40 22.37 28.94
CA THR A 25 13.38 22.40 27.47
C THR A 25 12.07 21.79 27.03
N VAL A 26 11.06 22.63 26.81
CA VAL A 26 9.88 22.28 26.02
C VAL A 26 10.39 22.02 24.61
N PHE A 27 10.76 20.77 24.31
CA PHE A 27 10.64 20.29 22.95
C PHE A 27 9.15 20.33 22.66
N ALA A 28 8.68 21.36 21.97
CA ALA A 28 7.46 21.25 21.21
C ALA A 28 7.72 20.14 20.18
N ALA A 29 7.38 18.90 20.53
CA ALA A 29 7.38 17.81 19.57
C ALA A 29 6.39 18.22 18.49
N SER A 30 6.90 18.63 17.33
CA SER A 30 6.07 18.87 16.15
C SER A 30 5.33 17.57 15.86
N ARG A 31 3.99 17.63 15.86
CA ARG A 31 3.17 16.49 15.41
C ARG A 31 3.58 16.13 13.99
N ILE A 32 3.81 14.84 13.76
CA ILE A 32 4.20 14.29 12.46
C ILE A 32 2.92 13.88 11.73
N PHE A 33 2.79 14.27 10.47
CA PHE A 33 1.65 13.95 9.61
C PHE A 33 2.15 13.37 8.28
N ALA A 34 1.36 12.47 7.71
CA ALA A 34 1.62 11.89 6.39
C ALA A 34 1.59 12.97 5.28
N GLY A 35 2.19 12.64 4.14
CA GLY A 35 2.21 13.46 2.94
C GLY A 35 3.43 14.39 2.80
N PRO A 36 3.42 15.27 1.78
CA PRO A 36 4.53 16.17 1.48
C PRO A 36 4.76 17.23 2.57
N GLN A 37 6.03 17.47 2.93
CA GLN A 37 6.42 18.40 4.01
C GLN A 37 6.81 19.82 3.51
N GLY A 38 6.60 20.12 2.23
CA GLY A 38 6.90 21.44 1.62
C GLY A 38 8.38 21.75 1.38
N ASN A 39 9.30 20.95 1.90
CA ASN A 39 10.77 21.12 1.77
C ASN A 39 11.42 20.08 0.83
N GLY A 40 10.63 19.42 -0.02
CA GLY A 40 11.09 18.34 -0.89
C GLY A 40 11.24 16.98 -0.22
N THR A 41 10.76 16.84 1.03
CA THR A 41 10.60 15.57 1.75
C THR A 41 9.12 15.23 1.94
N GLY A 42 8.84 14.01 2.33
CA GLY A 42 7.49 13.51 2.61
C GLY A 42 7.51 12.50 3.76
N ILE A 43 6.33 12.10 4.20
CA ILE A 43 6.13 11.01 5.15
C ILE A 43 5.05 10.10 4.56
N THR A 44 5.28 8.79 4.52
CA THR A 44 4.28 7.82 4.03
C THR A 44 3.12 7.70 5.01
N SER A 45 2.05 7.02 4.62
CA SER A 45 0.93 6.68 5.52
C SER A 45 1.35 5.78 6.69
N TYR A 46 2.50 5.10 6.59
CA TYR A 46 3.08 4.20 7.59
C TYR A 46 4.34 4.76 8.29
N ASP A 47 4.38 6.08 8.54
CA ASP A 47 5.45 6.80 9.29
C ASP A 47 6.89 6.66 8.75
N TRP A 48 7.06 6.36 7.46
CA TRP A 48 8.41 6.32 6.86
C TRP A 48 8.76 7.64 6.20
N LYS A 49 9.98 8.12 6.45
CA LYS A 49 10.42 9.41 5.91
C LYS A 49 10.93 9.28 4.49
N LEU A 50 10.48 10.16 3.62
CA LEU A 50 10.94 10.25 2.24
C LEU A 50 11.94 11.39 2.11
N THR A 51 13.22 11.06 1.91
CA THR A 51 14.30 12.05 1.80
C THR A 51 15.12 11.87 0.52
N PRO A 52 14.46 11.98 -0.65
CA PRO A 52 15.02 11.58 -1.92
C PRO A 52 16.37 12.25 -2.22
N ALA A 53 17.34 11.47 -2.68
CA ALA A 53 18.59 11.99 -3.18
C ALA A 53 18.41 12.69 -4.55
N GLY A 54 19.33 13.60 -4.87
CA GLY A 54 19.34 14.28 -6.16
C GLY A 54 18.23 15.32 -6.33
N LYS A 55 17.98 15.70 -7.59
CA LYS A 55 16.92 16.66 -7.94
C LYS A 55 15.68 15.92 -8.43
N GLN A 56 14.52 16.33 -7.93
CA GLN A 56 13.24 15.75 -8.31
C GLN A 56 12.62 16.52 -9.49
N LEU A 57 12.03 15.79 -10.42
CA LEU A 57 11.16 16.28 -11.48
C LEU A 57 9.78 15.66 -11.26
N THR A 58 8.73 16.46 -11.14
CA THR A 58 7.36 15.95 -11.06
C THR A 58 6.95 15.30 -12.39
N LEU A 59 6.32 14.14 -12.31
CA LEU A 59 5.78 13.37 -13.44
C LEU A 59 4.25 13.30 -13.35
N GLY A 60 3.66 12.44 -14.18
CA GLY A 60 2.25 12.09 -14.12
C GLY A 60 1.90 11.12 -12.99
N ASP A 61 0.72 10.54 -13.12
CA ASP A 61 0.15 9.58 -12.18
C ASP A 61 0.80 8.19 -12.30
N PHE A 62 1.40 7.70 -11.22
CA PHE A 62 2.05 6.38 -11.12
C PHE A 62 2.97 6.00 -12.31
N PRO A 63 4.14 6.65 -12.48
CA PRO A 63 5.15 6.25 -13.47
C PRO A 63 5.58 4.80 -13.25
N MET A 64 5.28 3.91 -14.20
CA MET A 64 5.50 2.47 -14.05
C MET A 64 6.51 1.91 -15.06
N GLY A 65 6.69 2.57 -16.20
CA GLY A 65 7.61 2.14 -17.24
C GLY A 65 8.30 3.29 -17.94
N ALA A 66 9.50 3.06 -18.48
CA ALA A 66 10.18 4.05 -19.31
C ALA A 66 11.19 3.45 -20.28
N ALA A 67 11.52 4.19 -21.32
CA ALA A 67 12.60 3.88 -22.26
C ALA A 67 13.47 5.10 -22.53
N VAL A 68 14.79 4.91 -22.54
CA VAL A 68 15.76 5.92 -22.96
C VAL A 68 15.91 5.86 -24.49
N SER A 69 15.91 7.01 -25.16
CA SER A 69 16.11 7.08 -26.61
C SER A 69 17.52 6.57 -26.98
N PRO A 70 17.73 5.94 -28.15
CA PRO A 70 19.03 5.39 -28.54
C PRO A 70 20.20 6.40 -28.55
N ASN A 71 19.90 7.69 -28.74
CA ASN A 71 20.88 8.77 -28.66
C ASN A 71 21.10 9.33 -27.24
N HIS A 72 20.44 8.75 -26.22
CA HIS A 72 20.50 9.12 -24.80
C HIS A 72 20.13 10.57 -24.46
N LYS A 73 19.41 11.26 -25.35
CA LYS A 73 18.97 12.65 -25.12
C LYS A 73 17.63 12.75 -24.41
N TYR A 74 16.75 11.76 -24.63
CA TYR A 74 15.40 11.77 -24.11
C TYR A 74 15.09 10.47 -23.38
N MET A 75 14.15 10.54 -22.45
CA MET A 75 13.47 9.38 -21.89
C MET A 75 11.97 9.56 -22.12
N VAL A 76 11.27 8.48 -22.45
CA VAL A 76 9.80 8.47 -22.45
C VAL A 76 9.33 7.65 -21.28
N VAL A 77 8.47 8.24 -20.45
CA VAL A 77 7.89 7.62 -19.25
C VAL A 77 6.40 7.35 -19.49
N SER A 78 5.96 6.15 -19.16
CA SER A 78 4.55 5.77 -19.04
C SER A 78 4.09 5.97 -17.61
N ASN A 79 3.10 6.85 -17.46
CA ASN A 79 2.41 7.14 -16.21
C ASN A 79 1.07 6.40 -16.28
N ASP A 80 0.94 5.34 -15.49
CA ASP A 80 -0.09 4.30 -15.65
C ASP A 80 -1.08 4.27 -14.46
N GLY A 81 -1.16 5.36 -13.69
CA GLY A 81 -2.03 5.48 -12.52
C GLY A 81 -3.53 5.51 -12.81
N ASP A 82 -4.33 5.62 -11.74
CA ASP A 82 -5.80 5.55 -11.83
C ASP A 82 -6.39 6.74 -12.59
N GLY A 83 -5.87 7.95 -12.33
CA GLY A 83 -6.35 9.19 -12.92
C GLY A 83 -6.03 9.32 -14.41
N THR A 84 -5.48 10.46 -14.82
CA THR A 84 -5.08 10.65 -16.22
C THR A 84 -3.74 9.97 -16.47
N GLN A 85 -3.77 8.84 -17.17
CA GLN A 85 -2.57 8.19 -17.68
C GLN A 85 -1.90 9.07 -18.74
N SER A 86 -0.58 8.98 -18.89
CA SER A 86 0.14 9.77 -19.90
C SER A 86 1.49 9.20 -20.30
N LEU A 87 1.87 9.46 -21.55
CA LEU A 87 3.26 9.36 -21.98
C LEU A 87 3.93 10.73 -21.86
N GLN A 88 5.04 10.80 -21.13
CA GLN A 88 5.82 12.02 -20.95
C GLN A 88 7.21 11.88 -21.56
N VAL A 89 7.61 12.84 -22.39
CA VAL A 89 8.99 12.94 -22.90
C VAL A 89 9.78 13.83 -21.96
N VAL A 90 10.85 13.30 -21.39
CA VAL A 90 11.81 14.01 -20.54
C VAL A 90 13.08 14.26 -21.34
N ASP A 91 13.49 15.53 -21.43
CA ASP A 91 14.82 15.89 -21.90
C ASP A 91 15.81 15.71 -20.74
N ILE A 92 16.76 14.79 -20.93
CA ILE A 92 17.66 14.33 -19.86
C ILE A 92 18.66 15.43 -19.47
N ALA A 93 19.10 16.25 -20.44
CA ALA A 93 20.09 17.28 -20.19
C ALA A 93 19.51 18.45 -19.39
N THR A 94 18.32 18.91 -19.78
CA THR A 94 17.61 20.01 -19.14
C THR A 94 16.80 19.57 -17.92
N ARG A 95 16.53 18.26 -17.78
CA ARG A 95 15.74 17.64 -16.71
C ARG A 95 14.31 18.19 -16.66
N LYS A 96 13.70 18.31 -17.84
CA LYS A 96 12.35 18.85 -18.00
C LYS A 96 11.48 17.89 -18.81
N VAL A 97 10.21 17.82 -18.46
CA VAL A 97 9.19 17.28 -19.35
C VAL A 97 9.02 18.24 -20.52
N VAL A 98 9.30 17.78 -21.73
CA VAL A 98 9.21 18.56 -22.98
C VAL A 98 7.94 18.24 -23.78
N GLN A 99 7.26 17.15 -23.46
CA GLN A 99 5.95 16.80 -24.01
C GLN A 99 5.18 15.89 -23.06
N THR A 100 3.86 16.04 -23.01
CA THR A 100 2.92 15.10 -22.38
C THR A 100 1.82 14.75 -23.37
N ILE A 101 1.49 13.46 -23.51
CA ILE A 101 0.31 12.98 -24.25
C ILE A 101 -0.62 12.28 -23.25
N PRO A 102 -1.83 12.83 -22.98
CA PRO A 102 -2.75 12.26 -22.00
C PRO A 102 -3.67 11.17 -22.59
N TYR A 103 -4.05 10.21 -21.74
CA TYR A 103 -4.95 9.10 -22.01
C TYR A 103 -6.05 9.02 -20.94
N TYR A 104 -7.19 9.63 -21.25
CA TYR A 104 -8.38 9.56 -20.41
C TYR A 104 -9.08 8.20 -20.54
N SER A 105 -9.55 7.65 -19.42
CA SER A 105 -10.33 6.41 -19.41
C SER A 105 -11.48 6.46 -20.43
N PRO A 106 -11.75 5.38 -21.19
CA PRO A 106 -11.16 4.04 -21.09
C PRO A 106 -9.88 3.85 -21.91
N LYS A 107 -9.29 4.91 -22.47
CA LYS A 107 -7.97 4.77 -23.10
C LYS A 107 -6.95 4.40 -22.04
N ALA A 108 -6.10 3.45 -22.38
CA ALA A 108 -5.14 2.85 -21.48
C ALA A 108 -3.70 3.02 -22.00
N LEU A 109 -2.81 2.96 -21.03
CA LEU A 109 -1.40 2.63 -21.11
C LEU A 109 -1.13 1.51 -20.11
N TYR A 110 0.04 0.89 -20.24
CA TYR A 110 0.59 -0.01 -19.25
C TYR A 110 2.14 0.05 -19.35
N LEU A 111 2.84 -0.75 -18.56
CA LEU A 111 4.27 -0.55 -18.26
C LEU A 111 5.24 -0.56 -19.47
N GLY A 112 4.83 -1.10 -20.61
CA GLY A 112 5.74 -1.38 -21.71
C GLY A 112 6.00 -0.15 -22.57
N VAL A 113 7.26 0.29 -22.64
CA VAL A 113 7.72 1.34 -23.56
C VAL A 113 9.01 0.89 -24.24
N ALA A 114 9.11 1.00 -25.56
CA ALA A 114 10.30 0.62 -26.30
C ALA A 114 10.54 1.52 -27.53
N PHE A 115 11.79 1.90 -27.77
CA PHE A 115 12.20 2.60 -28.99
C PHE A 115 12.55 1.61 -30.11
N SER A 116 12.35 2.02 -31.36
CA SER A 116 13.06 1.38 -32.49
C SER A 116 14.57 1.63 -32.36
N PRO A 117 15.44 0.74 -32.86
CA PRO A 117 16.89 0.90 -32.78
C PRO A 117 17.42 2.20 -33.38
N ASP A 118 16.77 2.71 -34.43
CA ASP A 118 17.11 4.00 -35.07
C ASP A 118 16.58 5.24 -34.32
N GLY A 119 15.79 5.04 -33.26
CA GLY A 119 15.20 6.09 -32.42
C GLY A 119 14.09 6.90 -33.09
N LYS A 120 13.60 6.49 -34.27
CA LYS A 120 12.56 7.23 -35.02
C LYS A 120 11.14 6.78 -34.68
N LYS A 121 10.96 5.63 -34.05
CA LYS A 121 9.68 5.13 -33.58
C LYS A 121 9.72 4.79 -32.10
N LEU A 122 8.56 4.87 -31.46
CA LEU A 122 8.31 4.41 -30.10
C LEU A 122 7.06 3.53 -30.10
N TYR A 123 7.08 2.50 -29.26
CA TYR A 123 5.98 1.59 -29.01
C TYR A 123 5.61 1.65 -27.53
N ALA A 124 4.33 1.74 -27.23
CA ALA A 124 3.83 1.68 -25.85
C ALA A 124 2.70 0.65 -25.74
N SER A 125 2.69 -0.15 -24.68
CA SER A 125 1.63 -1.11 -24.45
C SER A 125 0.39 -0.43 -23.89
N SER A 126 -0.77 -0.93 -24.30
CA SER A 126 -2.07 -0.31 -24.01
C SER A 126 -2.99 -1.26 -23.26
N GLY A 127 -2.44 -2.15 -22.42
CA GLY A 127 -3.16 -3.10 -21.53
C GLY A 127 -4.62 -3.38 -21.90
N GLY A 128 -5.55 -2.68 -21.24
CA GLY A 128 -7.00 -2.82 -21.44
C GLY A 128 -7.56 -2.55 -22.84
N ASN A 129 -6.88 -1.77 -23.67
CA ASN A 129 -7.27 -1.54 -25.07
C ASN A 129 -6.76 -2.64 -26.02
N ASN A 130 -5.94 -3.56 -25.52
CA ASN A 130 -5.48 -4.74 -26.26
C ASN A 130 -4.75 -4.39 -27.59
N GLU A 131 -3.96 -3.33 -27.56
CA GLU A 131 -3.20 -2.82 -28.70
C GLU A 131 -1.80 -2.34 -28.27
N ILE A 132 -0.92 -2.15 -29.24
CA ILE A 132 0.34 -1.43 -29.09
C ILE A 132 0.19 -0.06 -29.74
N ARG A 133 0.36 1.00 -28.95
CA ARG A 133 0.42 2.36 -29.47
C ARG A 133 1.74 2.58 -30.19
N VAL A 134 1.70 3.24 -31.33
CA VAL A 134 2.87 3.48 -32.19
C VAL A 134 3.04 4.99 -32.33
N TYR A 135 4.28 5.48 -32.21
CA TYR A 135 4.59 6.89 -32.41
C TYR A 135 5.75 7.04 -33.38
N SER A 136 5.73 8.10 -34.17
CA SER A 136 6.96 8.66 -34.71
C SER A 136 7.61 9.54 -33.64
N PHE A 137 8.94 9.56 -33.59
CA PHE A 137 9.73 10.32 -32.62
C PHE A 137 10.77 11.17 -33.34
N ARG A 138 10.77 12.48 -33.07
CA ARG A 138 11.77 13.41 -33.61
C ARG A 138 12.02 14.53 -32.62
N ASN A 139 13.29 14.69 -32.21
CA ASN A 139 13.76 15.80 -31.38
C ASN A 139 12.87 16.10 -30.16
N GLY A 140 12.58 15.07 -29.35
CA GLY A 140 11.78 15.23 -28.13
C GLY A 140 10.26 15.31 -28.35
N LYS A 141 9.79 15.13 -29.59
CA LYS A 141 8.37 15.12 -29.93
C LYS A 141 7.91 13.76 -30.47
N MET A 142 6.92 13.18 -29.81
CA MET A 142 6.11 12.03 -30.21
C MET A 142 4.90 12.49 -31.02
N THR A 143 4.58 11.76 -32.09
CA THR A 143 3.31 11.88 -32.82
C THR A 143 2.70 10.50 -32.98
N GLU A 144 1.54 10.28 -32.36
CA GLU A 144 0.81 9.00 -32.42
C GLU A 144 0.46 8.65 -33.86
N GLN A 145 0.61 7.37 -34.20
CA GLN A 145 0.32 6.75 -35.49
C GLN A 145 -0.77 5.69 -35.29
N SER A 146 -1.18 5.03 -36.36
CA SER A 146 -2.10 3.89 -36.27
C SER A 146 -1.54 2.81 -35.33
N PRO A 147 -2.31 2.38 -34.31
CA PRO A 147 -1.86 1.36 -33.38
C PRO A 147 -1.84 -0.03 -34.03
N ILE A 148 -1.07 -0.94 -33.44
CA ILE A 148 -1.07 -2.37 -33.81
C ILE A 148 -2.09 -3.08 -32.93
N LYS A 149 -3.18 -3.57 -33.52
CA LYS A 149 -4.23 -4.30 -32.79
C LYS A 149 -3.83 -5.75 -32.56
N LEU A 150 -4.04 -6.26 -31.36
CA LEU A 150 -3.83 -7.67 -31.05
C LEU A 150 -5.12 -8.46 -31.34
N SER A 151 -4.99 -9.56 -32.08
CA SER A 151 -6.12 -10.28 -32.70
C SER A 151 -6.99 -11.12 -31.76
N ILE A 152 -6.55 -11.33 -30.51
CA ILE A 152 -7.29 -12.12 -29.50
C ILE A 152 -7.78 -11.18 -28.41
N ALA A 153 -9.06 -11.30 -28.02
CA ALA A 153 -9.61 -10.54 -26.91
C ALA A 153 -8.85 -10.82 -25.60
N SER A 154 -8.58 -9.75 -24.83
CA SER A 154 -8.02 -9.80 -23.46
C SER A 154 -6.60 -10.39 -23.31
N ARG A 155 -5.65 -10.00 -24.17
CA ARG A 155 -4.22 -10.32 -23.96
C ARG A 155 -3.57 -9.44 -22.88
N TYR A 156 -4.02 -8.20 -22.74
CA TYR A 156 -3.46 -7.20 -21.83
C TYR A 156 -1.94 -7.04 -22.03
N PRO A 157 -1.49 -6.44 -23.14
CA PRO A 157 -0.07 -6.30 -23.44
C PRO A 157 0.66 -5.51 -22.35
N ALA A 158 1.81 -6.04 -21.93
CA ALA A 158 2.64 -5.53 -20.85
C ALA A 158 4.03 -5.13 -21.34
N GLY A 159 5.11 -5.68 -20.76
CA GLY A 159 6.46 -5.32 -21.14
C GLY A 159 6.79 -5.68 -22.60
N LEU A 160 7.60 -4.82 -23.21
CA LEU A 160 7.91 -4.82 -24.64
C LEU A 160 9.42 -4.86 -24.87
N SER A 161 9.84 -5.51 -25.96
CA SER A 161 11.20 -5.36 -26.51
C SER A 161 11.17 -5.38 -28.04
N VAL A 162 12.07 -4.62 -28.66
CA VAL A 162 12.22 -4.54 -30.13
C VAL A 162 13.50 -5.25 -30.54
N SER A 163 13.45 -6.02 -31.63
CA SER A 163 14.61 -6.69 -32.19
C SER A 163 15.70 -5.70 -32.65
N PRO A 164 16.99 -6.07 -32.63
CA PRO A 164 18.08 -5.19 -33.07
C PRO A 164 17.95 -4.68 -34.50
N ASP A 165 17.28 -5.44 -35.39
CA ASP A 165 17.02 -5.04 -36.77
C ASP A 165 15.77 -4.15 -36.94
N GLY A 166 15.03 -3.90 -35.85
CA GLY A 166 13.84 -3.06 -35.82
C GLY A 166 12.61 -3.65 -36.51
N LYS A 167 12.61 -4.96 -36.83
CA LYS A 167 11.53 -5.60 -37.59
C LYS A 167 10.54 -6.38 -36.73
N THR A 168 10.91 -6.75 -35.51
CA THR A 168 10.07 -7.57 -34.62
C THR A 168 9.89 -6.88 -33.27
N LEU A 169 8.66 -6.88 -32.77
CA LEU A 169 8.32 -6.48 -31.40
C LEU A 169 7.85 -7.71 -30.63
N TYR A 170 8.44 -7.95 -29.46
CA TYR A 170 8.04 -8.99 -28.52
C TYR A 170 7.18 -8.39 -27.42
N VAL A 171 6.08 -9.07 -27.08
CA VAL A 171 5.05 -8.57 -26.17
C VAL A 171 4.66 -9.63 -25.17
N ALA A 172 4.89 -9.38 -23.88
CA ALA A 172 4.28 -10.16 -22.80
C ALA A 172 2.78 -9.85 -22.73
N ASN A 173 1.93 -10.87 -22.78
CA ASN A 173 0.48 -10.73 -22.76
C ASN A 173 -0.06 -11.23 -21.42
N ASN A 174 -0.17 -10.31 -20.46
CA ASN A 174 -0.35 -10.58 -19.03
C ASN A 174 -1.59 -11.43 -18.72
N LEU A 175 -2.74 -11.16 -19.32
CA LEU A 175 -3.97 -11.91 -18.99
C LEU A 175 -4.18 -13.18 -19.82
N SER A 176 -3.24 -13.52 -20.72
CA SER A 176 -3.36 -14.69 -21.61
C SER A 176 -2.26 -15.74 -21.45
N ASP A 177 -1.37 -15.53 -20.46
CA ASP A 177 -0.23 -16.39 -20.16
C ASP A 177 0.59 -16.73 -21.41
N SER A 178 0.88 -15.69 -22.20
CA SER A 178 1.55 -15.84 -23.48
C SER A 178 2.52 -14.71 -23.79
N VAL A 179 3.45 -14.98 -24.69
CA VAL A 179 4.28 -13.97 -25.34
C VAL A 179 4.05 -14.02 -26.85
N ALA A 180 4.02 -12.85 -27.50
CA ALA A 180 3.80 -12.74 -28.93
C ALA A 180 4.98 -12.05 -29.62
N SER A 181 5.29 -12.47 -30.85
CA SER A 181 6.13 -11.71 -31.78
C SER A 181 5.26 -11.02 -32.81
N ILE A 182 5.57 -9.76 -33.10
CA ILE A 182 4.81 -8.89 -34.00
C ILE A 182 5.75 -8.37 -35.07
N ASN A 183 5.37 -8.52 -36.33
CA ASN A 183 6.08 -7.95 -37.45
C ASN A 183 5.80 -6.44 -37.55
N LEU A 184 6.82 -5.62 -37.38
CA LEU A 184 6.71 -4.16 -37.40
C LEU A 184 6.60 -3.57 -38.81
N ILE A 185 6.80 -4.37 -39.86
CA ILE A 185 6.57 -3.97 -41.25
C ILE A 185 5.09 -4.14 -41.60
N THR A 186 4.49 -5.28 -41.24
CA THR A 186 3.09 -5.59 -41.57
C THR A 186 2.10 -5.16 -40.50
N GLY A 187 2.56 -4.90 -39.28
CA GLY A 187 1.72 -4.62 -38.12
C GLY A 187 0.89 -5.80 -37.65
N LYS A 188 1.35 -7.04 -37.91
CA LYS A 188 0.62 -8.28 -37.58
C LYS A 188 1.38 -9.13 -36.59
N VAL A 189 0.63 -9.88 -35.77
CA VAL A 189 1.19 -10.93 -34.91
C VAL A 189 1.67 -12.08 -35.79
N ASP A 190 2.95 -12.42 -35.70
CA ASP A 190 3.55 -13.54 -36.45
C ASP A 190 3.38 -14.86 -35.68
N LYS A 191 3.75 -14.87 -34.39
CA LYS A 191 3.70 -16.06 -33.54
C LYS A 191 3.26 -15.72 -32.12
N THR A 192 2.72 -16.72 -31.42
CA THR A 192 2.42 -16.65 -29.99
C THR A 192 2.89 -17.94 -29.33
N ALA A 193 3.54 -17.83 -28.18
CA ALA A 193 3.98 -18.96 -27.37
C ALA A 193 3.35 -18.87 -25.97
N LYS A 194 3.02 -20.02 -25.38
CA LYS A 194 2.57 -20.10 -24.00
C LYS A 194 3.76 -19.98 -23.04
N VAL A 195 3.56 -19.25 -21.95
CA VAL A 195 4.53 -19.04 -20.87
C VAL A 195 3.85 -19.26 -19.53
N GLY A 196 4.51 -18.95 -18.42
CA GLY A 196 3.89 -19.04 -17.09
C GLY A 196 2.82 -17.96 -16.86
N HIS A 197 2.18 -18.04 -15.69
CA HIS A 197 1.05 -17.20 -15.32
C HIS A 197 1.42 -15.71 -15.17
N ASN A 198 0.54 -14.84 -15.67
CA ASN A 198 0.64 -13.39 -15.65
C ASN A 198 2.02 -12.85 -16.02
N PRO A 199 2.52 -13.03 -17.26
CA PRO A 199 3.83 -12.55 -17.65
C PRO A 199 3.93 -11.02 -17.54
N TYR A 200 5.06 -10.51 -17.03
CA TYR A 200 5.28 -9.08 -16.77
C TYR A 200 6.07 -8.40 -17.88
N THR A 201 7.27 -8.91 -18.20
CA THR A 201 8.08 -8.38 -19.31
C THR A 201 8.59 -9.46 -20.24
N ALA A 202 8.76 -9.10 -21.52
CA ALA A 202 9.43 -9.90 -22.53
C ALA A 202 10.78 -9.24 -22.86
N PHE A 203 11.84 -9.68 -22.18
CA PHE A 203 13.18 -9.12 -22.28
C PHE A 203 13.99 -9.85 -23.37
N LEU A 204 14.34 -9.14 -24.43
CA LEU A 204 15.22 -9.66 -25.48
C LEU A 204 16.68 -9.43 -25.10
N SER A 205 17.48 -10.49 -25.10
CA SER A 205 18.93 -10.43 -24.94
C SER A 205 19.58 -9.52 -26.00
N LYS A 206 20.71 -8.92 -25.66
CA LYS A 206 21.42 -7.94 -26.49
C LYS A 206 21.83 -8.48 -27.86
N ASP A 207 22.11 -9.78 -27.96
CA ASP A 207 22.44 -10.44 -29.22
C ASP A 207 21.22 -10.71 -30.12
N GLY A 208 20.01 -10.55 -29.58
CA GLY A 208 18.74 -10.73 -30.27
C GLY A 208 18.28 -12.19 -30.39
N ASN A 209 18.96 -13.16 -29.77
CA ASN A 209 18.70 -14.58 -29.99
C ASN A 209 17.77 -15.20 -28.96
N THR A 210 17.83 -14.74 -27.71
CA THR A 210 17.09 -15.33 -26.59
C THR A 210 16.12 -14.32 -25.97
N LEU A 211 14.88 -14.76 -25.75
CA LEU A 211 13.83 -14.00 -25.09
C LEU A 211 13.58 -14.58 -23.70
N TYR A 212 13.70 -13.74 -22.67
CA TYR A 212 13.39 -14.07 -21.29
C TYR A 212 12.05 -13.44 -20.90
N VAL A 213 11.11 -14.25 -20.42
CA VAL A 213 9.79 -13.78 -19.99
C VAL A 213 9.62 -14.04 -18.50
N SER A 214 9.49 -12.97 -17.70
CA SER A 214 9.19 -13.10 -16.27
C SER A 214 7.72 -13.41 -16.05
N ASN A 215 7.43 -14.50 -15.35
CA ASN A 215 6.07 -14.96 -15.07
C ASN A 215 5.68 -14.49 -13.66
N TRP A 216 5.10 -13.29 -13.60
CA TRP A 216 4.91 -12.55 -12.36
C TRP A 216 3.83 -13.15 -11.46
N GLY A 217 2.84 -13.86 -12.02
CA GLY A 217 1.89 -14.66 -11.23
C GLY A 217 2.47 -16.00 -10.73
N GLU A 218 3.76 -16.26 -10.95
CA GLU A 218 4.46 -17.48 -10.53
C GLU A 218 5.84 -17.15 -9.92
N SER A 219 6.70 -18.17 -9.80
CA SER A 219 8.12 -18.04 -9.44
C SER A 219 9.01 -18.58 -10.55
N SER A 220 8.81 -18.10 -11.78
CA SER A 220 9.51 -18.63 -12.95
C SER A 220 9.87 -17.58 -14.02
N VAL A 221 10.90 -17.88 -14.80
CA VAL A 221 11.24 -17.18 -16.05
C VAL A 221 11.22 -18.18 -17.18
N THR A 222 10.44 -17.92 -18.23
CA THR A 222 10.44 -18.73 -19.45
C THR A 222 11.49 -18.20 -20.42
N VAL A 223 12.32 -19.09 -20.97
CA VAL A 223 13.34 -18.82 -21.97
C VAL A 223 12.86 -19.33 -23.31
N LEU A 224 12.93 -18.48 -24.34
CA LEU A 224 12.53 -18.83 -25.70
C LEU A 224 13.61 -18.43 -26.70
N ASN A 225 13.66 -19.19 -27.79
CA ASN A 225 14.35 -18.76 -29.00
C ASN A 225 13.57 -17.60 -29.65
N ALA A 226 14.19 -16.44 -29.78
CA ALA A 226 13.52 -15.23 -30.26
C ALA A 226 13.12 -15.30 -31.75
N ALA A 227 13.84 -16.06 -32.57
CA ALA A 227 13.59 -16.14 -34.01
C ALA A 227 12.37 -17.01 -34.32
N ASN A 228 12.23 -18.14 -33.63
CA ASN A 228 11.18 -19.11 -33.92
C ASN A 228 10.06 -19.16 -32.87
N MET A 229 10.23 -18.51 -31.71
CA MET A 229 9.33 -18.50 -30.55
C MET A 229 9.14 -19.87 -29.86
N SER A 230 10.09 -20.81 -30.00
CA SER A 230 10.07 -22.08 -29.27
C SER A 230 10.50 -21.87 -27.82
N VAL A 231 9.72 -22.40 -26.87
CA VAL A 231 10.11 -22.45 -25.46
C VAL A 231 11.25 -23.45 -25.29
N GLU A 232 12.39 -22.98 -24.80
CA GLU A 232 13.60 -23.77 -24.56
C GLU A 232 13.63 -24.27 -23.12
N LYS A 233 13.25 -23.41 -22.16
CA LYS A 233 13.32 -23.73 -20.73
C LYS A 233 12.38 -22.88 -19.88
N THR A 234 12.01 -23.40 -18.72
CA THR A 234 11.43 -22.61 -17.63
C THR A 234 12.34 -22.70 -16.41
N ILE A 235 12.87 -21.57 -15.97
CA ILE A 235 13.82 -21.45 -14.86
C ILE A 235 13.04 -21.05 -13.61
N HIS A 236 13.20 -21.80 -12.52
CA HIS A 236 12.63 -21.42 -11.24
C HIS A 236 13.43 -20.28 -10.58
N VAL A 237 12.73 -19.23 -10.14
CA VAL A 237 13.29 -18.03 -9.51
C VAL A 237 12.54 -17.73 -8.20
N GLY A 238 12.59 -16.49 -7.70
CA GLY A 238 11.79 -16.08 -6.53
C GLY A 238 10.33 -15.76 -6.91
N LEU A 239 9.49 -15.51 -5.91
CA LEU A 239 8.11 -15.04 -6.09
C LEU A 239 8.06 -13.68 -6.77
N HIS A 240 7.09 -13.52 -7.67
CA HIS A 240 6.81 -12.31 -8.44
C HIS A 240 8.03 -11.78 -9.19
N PRO A 241 8.61 -12.59 -10.11
CA PRO A 241 9.65 -12.10 -10.99
C PRO A 241 9.08 -11.01 -11.91
N ASN A 242 9.75 -9.87 -11.99
CA ASN A 242 9.28 -8.70 -12.75
C ASN A 242 10.37 -8.21 -13.73
N ALA A 243 11.16 -7.19 -13.40
CA ALA A 243 12.20 -6.64 -14.27
C ALA A 243 13.36 -7.62 -14.50
N ILE A 244 13.90 -7.56 -15.71
CA ILE A 244 15.07 -8.33 -16.16
C ILE A 244 16.09 -7.35 -16.74
N ALA A 245 17.37 -7.51 -16.40
CA ALA A 245 18.47 -6.82 -17.09
C ALA A 245 19.62 -7.75 -17.38
N GLU A 246 20.37 -7.41 -18.42
CA GLU A 246 21.57 -8.11 -18.85
C GLU A 246 22.82 -7.28 -18.52
N ASN A 247 23.86 -7.94 -18.04
CA ASN A 247 25.17 -7.33 -17.89
C ASN A 247 25.76 -7.01 -19.28
N PRO A 248 26.02 -5.74 -19.62
CA PRO A 248 26.46 -5.37 -20.97
C PRO A 248 27.86 -5.88 -21.34
N VAL A 249 28.62 -6.37 -20.35
CA VAL A 249 29.99 -6.89 -20.49
C VAL A 249 30.04 -8.42 -20.42
N THR A 250 29.30 -9.03 -19.50
CA THR A 250 29.39 -10.49 -19.26
C THR A 250 28.22 -11.30 -19.82
N GLY A 251 27.10 -10.66 -20.18
CA GLY A 251 25.86 -11.31 -20.61
C GLY A 251 25.03 -11.92 -19.48
N MET A 252 25.48 -11.86 -18.21
CA MET A 252 24.72 -12.38 -17.07
C MET A 252 23.35 -11.72 -16.96
N ILE A 253 22.31 -12.51 -16.69
CA ILE A 253 20.93 -12.05 -16.57
C ILE A 253 20.56 -11.90 -15.09
N TYR A 254 19.95 -10.79 -14.72
CA TYR A 254 19.47 -10.47 -13.38
C TYR A 254 17.96 -10.31 -13.40
N VAL A 255 17.27 -10.95 -12.44
CA VAL A 255 15.82 -10.95 -12.33
C VAL A 255 15.43 -10.51 -10.92
N SER A 256 14.70 -9.41 -10.77
CA SER A 256 14.10 -9.01 -9.50
C SER A 256 12.89 -9.86 -9.18
N ASN A 257 12.73 -10.21 -7.91
CA ASN A 257 11.64 -11.05 -7.39
C ASN A 257 11.02 -10.31 -6.20
N SER A 258 9.95 -9.55 -6.44
CA SER A 258 9.45 -8.54 -5.50
C SER A 258 9.07 -9.14 -4.15
N ASP A 259 8.17 -10.12 -4.11
CA ASP A 259 7.73 -10.73 -2.84
C ASP A 259 8.80 -11.60 -2.18
N SER A 260 9.89 -11.93 -2.87
CA SER A 260 10.99 -12.72 -2.31
C SER A 260 12.15 -11.90 -1.76
N ASP A 261 12.19 -10.58 -1.97
CA ASP A 261 13.30 -9.69 -1.61
C ASP A 261 14.66 -10.18 -2.13
N THR A 262 14.69 -10.65 -3.38
CA THR A 262 15.91 -11.20 -3.99
C THR A 262 16.10 -10.80 -5.44
N ILE A 263 17.36 -10.74 -5.86
CA ILE A 263 17.76 -10.82 -7.26
C ILE A 263 18.23 -12.23 -7.57
N THR A 264 17.66 -12.84 -8.61
CA THR A 264 18.15 -14.11 -9.15
C THR A 264 19.13 -13.83 -10.29
N VAL A 265 20.28 -14.50 -10.28
CA VAL A 265 21.34 -14.35 -11.30
C VAL A 265 21.40 -15.61 -12.16
N ILE A 266 21.19 -15.46 -13.46
CA ILE A 266 21.11 -16.55 -14.44
C ILE A 266 22.30 -16.46 -15.40
N ASN A 267 22.99 -17.58 -15.59
CA ASN A 267 24.00 -17.71 -16.63
C ASN A 267 23.29 -18.03 -17.96
N PRO A 268 23.39 -17.16 -18.99
CA PRO A 268 22.68 -17.36 -20.24
C PRO A 268 23.21 -18.53 -21.06
N ARG A 269 24.46 -18.98 -20.84
CA ARG A 269 25.08 -20.04 -21.67
C ARG A 269 24.49 -21.43 -21.43
N ASN A 270 24.02 -21.68 -20.22
CA ASN A 270 23.43 -22.95 -19.80
C ASN A 270 22.06 -22.78 -19.12
N GLU A 271 21.57 -21.54 -19.05
CA GLU A 271 20.27 -21.16 -18.52
C GLU A 271 20.06 -21.66 -17.08
N THR A 272 21.09 -21.53 -16.24
CA THR A 272 21.04 -21.96 -14.83
C THR A 272 21.13 -20.78 -13.89
N VAL A 273 20.45 -20.87 -12.75
CA VAL A 273 20.63 -19.96 -11.63
C VAL A 273 22.00 -20.22 -11.02
N VAL A 274 22.87 -19.23 -11.02
CA VAL A 274 24.23 -19.32 -10.45
C VAL A 274 24.36 -18.60 -9.12
N HIS A 275 23.46 -17.66 -8.83
CA HIS A 275 23.49 -16.90 -7.57
C HIS A 275 22.11 -16.31 -7.23
N LYS A 276 21.89 -16.01 -5.95
CA LYS A 276 20.75 -15.25 -5.45
C LYS A 276 21.27 -14.19 -4.47
N VAL A 277 20.97 -12.93 -4.74
CA VAL A 277 21.34 -11.80 -3.87
C VAL A 277 20.12 -11.44 -3.02
N SER A 278 20.27 -11.44 -1.70
CA SER A 278 19.22 -10.94 -0.80
C SER A 278 19.26 -9.42 -0.72
N LEU A 279 18.08 -8.80 -0.70
CA LEU A 279 17.90 -7.35 -0.58
C LEU A 279 17.32 -6.93 0.77
N LYS A 280 17.21 -7.89 1.70
CA LYS A 280 16.81 -7.61 3.07
C LYS A 280 17.70 -6.51 3.65
N PRO A 281 17.12 -5.44 4.23
CA PRO A 281 17.87 -4.26 4.65
C PRO A 281 18.83 -4.54 5.82
N TYR A 282 18.56 -5.60 6.58
CA TYR A 282 19.40 -6.10 7.65
C TYR A 282 19.23 -7.62 7.80
N ARG A 283 20.16 -8.25 8.52
CA ARG A 283 20.12 -9.69 8.77
C ARG A 283 18.88 -10.05 9.59
N GLY A 284 18.05 -10.93 9.06
CA GLY A 284 16.83 -11.37 9.75
C GLY A 284 15.58 -10.52 9.47
N ALA A 285 15.69 -9.47 8.66
CA ALA A 285 14.53 -8.68 8.24
C ALA A 285 13.44 -9.58 7.65
N LEU A 286 12.19 -9.27 7.99
CA LEU A 286 11.01 -9.89 7.40
C LEU A 286 10.79 -9.39 5.97
N PRO A 287 9.91 -10.05 5.18
CA PRO A 287 9.65 -9.61 3.82
C PRO A 287 9.10 -8.18 3.73
N GLY A 288 9.45 -7.49 2.64
CA GLY A 288 8.89 -6.19 2.28
C GLY A 288 9.84 -5.23 1.59
N SER A 289 10.99 -5.67 1.08
CA SER A 289 11.87 -4.77 0.30
C SER A 289 11.33 -4.51 -1.10
N THR A 290 10.65 -5.49 -1.70
CA THR A 290 9.90 -5.35 -2.96
C THR A 290 10.76 -4.80 -4.11
N PRO A 291 11.82 -5.53 -4.55
CA PRO A 291 12.59 -5.14 -5.73
C PRO A 291 11.73 -5.10 -6.98
N ASP A 292 11.66 -3.92 -7.60
CA ASP A 292 10.71 -3.60 -8.65
C ASP A 292 11.35 -3.48 -10.03
N ALA A 293 12.48 -2.78 -10.07
CA ALA A 293 13.24 -2.49 -11.27
C ALA A 293 14.74 -2.59 -11.01
N LEU A 294 15.51 -2.87 -12.06
CA LEU A 294 16.96 -2.96 -11.94
C LEU A 294 17.66 -2.56 -13.23
N THR A 295 18.91 -2.09 -13.10
CA THR A 295 19.77 -1.73 -14.23
C THR A 295 21.24 -1.98 -13.90
N VAL A 296 22.02 -2.36 -14.90
CA VAL A 296 23.46 -2.59 -14.77
C VAL A 296 24.21 -1.35 -15.26
N SER A 297 25.26 -0.96 -14.54
CA SER A 297 26.18 0.10 -14.96
C SER A 297 26.80 -0.20 -16.33
N PRO A 298 27.10 0.81 -17.16
CA PRO A 298 27.69 0.59 -18.49
C PRO A 298 28.99 -0.21 -18.50
N ASP A 299 29.77 -0.16 -17.40
CA ASP A 299 31.01 -0.93 -17.23
C ASP A 299 30.80 -2.37 -16.73
N GLY A 300 29.55 -2.79 -16.51
CA GLY A 300 29.17 -4.13 -16.07
C GLY A 300 29.55 -4.46 -14.62
N ARG A 301 29.92 -3.48 -13.80
CA ARG A 301 30.47 -3.72 -12.44
C ARG A 301 29.46 -3.51 -11.31
N THR A 302 28.35 -2.83 -11.54
CA THR A 302 27.39 -2.47 -10.50
C THR A 302 25.97 -2.68 -10.99
N LEU A 303 25.16 -3.33 -10.17
CA LEU A 303 23.72 -3.45 -10.35
C LEU A 303 23.03 -2.45 -9.41
N TYR A 304 22.13 -1.66 -9.95
CA TYR A 304 21.26 -0.77 -9.19
C TYR A 304 19.86 -1.38 -9.18
N VAL A 305 19.24 -1.51 -8.01
CA VAL A 305 17.91 -2.12 -7.84
C VAL A 305 17.02 -1.16 -7.09
N ALA A 306 15.85 -0.84 -7.64
CA ALA A 306 14.81 -0.09 -6.97
C ALA A 306 14.02 -1.01 -6.03
N ASN A 307 14.08 -0.74 -4.73
CA ASN A 307 13.28 -1.41 -3.72
C ASN A 307 12.06 -0.52 -3.43
N ALA A 308 10.90 -0.88 -3.99
CA ALA A 308 9.71 -0.03 -3.99
C ALA A 308 9.28 0.31 -2.56
N ASP A 309 9.12 -0.69 -1.72
CA ASP A 309 8.61 -0.50 -0.35
C ASP A 309 9.67 0.07 0.59
N ASN A 310 10.96 -0.20 0.37
CA ASN A 310 12.04 0.43 1.15
C ASN A 310 12.32 1.88 0.75
N ASN A 311 11.75 2.39 -0.34
CA ASN A 311 12.01 3.75 -0.83
C ASN A 311 13.51 4.02 -1.03
N ASP A 312 14.21 3.03 -1.61
CA ASP A 312 15.65 3.13 -1.87
C ASP A 312 16.09 2.48 -3.21
N ILE A 313 17.32 2.82 -3.62
CA ILE A 313 18.09 2.05 -4.59
C ILE A 313 19.20 1.28 -3.88
N ALA A 314 19.17 -0.05 -3.96
CA ALA A 314 20.30 -0.89 -3.56
C ALA A 314 21.41 -0.85 -4.62
N VAL A 315 22.65 -0.62 -4.16
CA VAL A 315 23.87 -0.59 -4.99
C VAL A 315 24.64 -1.89 -4.76
N ILE A 316 24.72 -2.74 -5.77
CA ILE A 316 25.24 -4.11 -5.65
C ILE A 316 26.49 -4.28 -6.52
N GLY A 317 27.55 -4.83 -5.94
CA GLY A 317 28.76 -5.20 -6.70
C GLY A 317 28.55 -6.48 -7.52
N LEU A 318 29.20 -6.59 -8.67
CA LEU A 318 29.03 -7.72 -9.59
C LEU A 318 30.31 -8.56 -9.83
N LYS A 319 31.31 -8.49 -8.93
CA LYS A 319 32.58 -9.22 -9.11
C LYS A 319 33.10 -9.85 -7.81
N GLY A 320 33.52 -11.11 -7.89
CA GLY A 320 34.26 -11.79 -6.82
C GLY A 320 33.51 -11.79 -5.48
N GLU A 321 34.22 -11.48 -4.40
CA GLU A 321 33.67 -11.34 -3.05
C GLU A 321 32.74 -10.13 -2.88
N ASP A 322 32.71 -9.19 -3.85
CA ASP A 322 31.84 -8.00 -3.82
C ASP A 322 30.39 -8.28 -4.31
N MET A 323 30.01 -9.53 -4.58
CA MET A 323 28.64 -9.88 -4.99
C MET A 323 27.64 -9.74 -3.84
N GLY A 324 27.34 -8.50 -3.45
CA GLY A 324 26.43 -8.13 -2.38
C GLY A 324 26.09 -6.65 -2.37
N VAL A 325 25.13 -6.27 -1.53
CA VAL A 325 24.70 -4.87 -1.35
C VAL A 325 25.82 -4.07 -0.67
N ARG A 326 26.33 -3.06 -1.37
CA ARG A 326 27.38 -2.13 -0.89
C ARG A 326 26.79 -0.94 -0.14
N GLY A 327 25.53 -0.59 -0.42
CA GLY A 327 24.83 0.51 0.23
C GLY A 327 23.51 0.83 -0.45
N LEU A 328 22.79 1.80 0.10
CA LEU A 328 21.44 2.19 -0.30
C LEU A 328 21.41 3.70 -0.62
N ILE A 329 20.61 4.10 -1.61
CA ILE A 329 20.39 5.50 -1.99
C ILE A 329 18.92 5.85 -1.71
N PRO A 330 18.59 6.85 -0.87
CA PRO A 330 17.21 7.17 -0.57
C PRO A 330 16.48 7.75 -1.79
N THR A 331 15.24 7.34 -1.99
CA THR A 331 14.38 7.81 -3.07
C THR A 331 13.12 8.50 -2.52
N ALA A 332 12.22 8.88 -3.42
CA ALA A 332 10.86 9.23 -3.03
C ALA A 332 10.04 7.92 -2.94
N TRP A 333 8.74 8.04 -2.70
CA TRP A 333 7.87 6.90 -2.42
C TRP A 333 7.72 5.97 -3.63
N TYR A 334 7.96 4.67 -3.38
CA TYR A 334 7.65 3.57 -4.29
C TYR A 334 8.45 3.64 -5.61
N PRO A 335 9.80 3.52 -5.59
CA PRO A 335 10.59 3.54 -6.81
C PRO A 335 10.30 2.33 -7.72
N THR A 336 9.88 2.60 -8.95
CA THR A 336 9.44 1.62 -9.96
C THR A 336 10.34 1.55 -11.18
N GLY A 337 11.40 2.37 -11.22
CA GLY A 337 12.31 2.42 -12.35
C GLY A 337 13.66 2.98 -11.96
N VAL A 338 14.74 2.39 -12.47
CA VAL A 338 16.10 2.88 -12.28
C VAL A 338 16.88 2.73 -13.57
N PHE A 339 17.52 3.82 -14.02
CA PHE A 339 18.24 3.89 -15.30
C PHE A 339 19.57 4.61 -15.11
N THR A 340 20.60 4.18 -15.82
CA THR A 340 21.91 4.85 -15.81
C THR A 340 22.02 5.85 -16.96
N SER A 341 22.70 6.98 -16.71
CA SER A 341 23.18 7.85 -17.78
C SER A 341 24.20 7.11 -18.65
N SER A 342 24.33 7.46 -19.93
CA SER A 342 25.25 6.81 -20.87
C SER A 342 26.72 6.79 -20.42
N ASN A 343 27.16 7.79 -19.65
CA ASN A 343 28.52 7.84 -19.09
C ASN A 343 28.68 7.13 -17.74
N GLY A 344 27.62 6.51 -17.21
CA GLY A 344 27.60 5.81 -15.93
C GLY A 344 27.74 6.68 -14.68
N LYS A 345 27.65 8.02 -14.78
CA LYS A 345 27.87 8.94 -13.66
C LYS A 345 26.59 9.46 -12.99
N GLY A 346 25.42 9.17 -13.55
CA GLY A 346 24.13 9.55 -13.00
C GLY A 346 23.11 8.43 -13.09
N LEU A 347 22.15 8.48 -12.17
CA LEU A 347 20.95 7.66 -12.11
C LEU A 347 19.72 8.53 -12.36
N MET A 348 18.75 7.96 -13.07
CA MET A 348 17.38 8.45 -13.18
C MET A 348 16.48 7.42 -12.53
N VAL A 349 15.71 7.83 -11.52
CA VAL A 349 14.84 6.92 -10.73
C VAL A 349 13.41 7.39 -10.83
N LEU A 350 12.50 6.53 -11.27
CA LEU A 350 11.06 6.79 -11.23
C LEU A 350 10.54 6.43 -9.84
N ASN A 351 9.74 7.31 -9.23
CA ASN A 351 9.05 7.06 -7.97
C ASN A 351 7.54 7.22 -8.20
N ALA A 352 6.78 6.13 -8.05
CA ALA A 352 5.40 6.06 -8.47
C ALA A 352 4.46 6.86 -7.57
N LYS A 353 4.71 6.85 -6.25
CA LYS A 353 3.90 7.56 -5.26
C LYS A 353 4.48 8.92 -4.82
N GLY A 354 5.61 9.34 -5.41
CA GLY A 354 6.18 10.67 -5.21
C GLY A 354 6.44 11.00 -3.73
N LEU A 355 5.77 12.02 -3.19
CA LEU A 355 5.90 12.43 -1.77
C LEU A 355 4.61 12.21 -0.96
N GLY A 356 3.64 11.46 -1.49
CA GLY A 356 2.33 11.22 -0.89
C GLY A 356 1.24 12.20 -1.35
N ALA A 357 0.05 12.06 -0.76
CA ALA A 357 -1.16 12.79 -1.15
C ALA A 357 -1.26 14.19 -0.50
N GLY A 358 -1.08 14.28 0.82
CA GLY A 358 -1.38 15.49 1.59
C GLY A 358 -2.89 15.69 1.81
N PRO A 359 -3.31 16.87 2.32
CA PRO A 359 -4.70 17.15 2.65
C PRO A 359 -5.66 16.98 1.46
N ASN A 360 -6.81 16.34 1.69
CA ASN A 360 -7.91 16.24 0.72
C ASN A 360 -9.06 17.17 1.10
N THR A 361 -8.85 18.48 1.05
CA THR A 361 -9.90 19.48 1.37
C THR A 361 -10.79 19.82 0.18
N GLN A 362 -10.49 19.26 -0.99
CA GLN A 362 -11.17 19.56 -2.26
C GLN A 362 -11.93 18.36 -2.84
N GLY A 363 -12.05 17.28 -2.05
CA GLY A 363 -12.89 16.13 -2.37
C GLY A 363 -12.42 15.35 -3.59
N GLN A 364 -11.10 15.29 -3.78
CA GLN A 364 -10.44 14.59 -4.86
C GLN A 364 -10.37 13.08 -4.57
N TYR A 365 -10.24 12.28 -5.62
CA TYR A 365 -9.99 10.85 -5.48
C TYR A 365 -8.50 10.62 -5.18
N ILE A 366 -8.18 9.94 -4.07
CA ILE A 366 -6.81 9.78 -3.56
C ILE A 366 -5.87 9.15 -4.59
N GLY A 367 -6.36 8.15 -5.33
CA GLY A 367 -5.61 7.48 -6.40
C GLY A 367 -5.17 8.42 -7.53
N SER A 368 -5.74 9.63 -7.62
CA SER A 368 -5.35 10.66 -8.58
C SER A 368 -4.60 11.84 -7.96
N MET A 369 -4.57 11.96 -6.62
CA MET A 369 -3.87 13.03 -5.90
C MET A 369 -2.36 12.80 -5.87
N ILE A 370 -1.94 11.55 -5.82
CA ILE A 370 -0.56 11.15 -5.68
C ILE A 370 0.14 11.28 -7.04
N LYS A 371 1.08 12.23 -7.15
CA LYS A 371 1.87 12.44 -8.38
C LYS A 371 3.25 11.82 -8.26
N GLY A 372 3.64 11.07 -9.28
CA GLY A 372 4.96 10.48 -9.35
C GLY A 372 6.06 11.51 -9.56
N THR A 373 7.30 11.08 -9.38
CA THR A 373 8.48 11.91 -9.58
C THR A 373 9.60 11.13 -10.27
N MET A 374 10.55 11.86 -10.85
CA MET A 374 11.82 11.33 -11.32
C MET A 374 12.98 11.98 -10.56
N SER A 375 13.80 11.17 -9.89
CA SER A 375 15.05 11.61 -9.27
C SER A 375 16.20 11.61 -10.27
N PHE A 376 16.94 12.71 -10.38
CA PHE A 376 18.24 12.78 -11.05
C PHE A 376 19.37 12.80 -10.02
N ILE A 377 20.05 11.67 -9.86
CA ILE A 377 21.01 11.42 -8.77
C ILE A 377 22.41 11.20 -9.35
N PRO A 378 23.42 11.99 -8.97
CA PRO A 378 24.81 11.63 -9.26
C PRO A 378 25.16 10.29 -8.60
N VAL A 379 25.85 9.39 -9.32
CA VAL A 379 26.33 8.13 -8.74
C VAL A 379 27.26 8.47 -7.56
N PRO A 380 26.95 7.99 -6.34
CA PRO A 380 27.71 8.38 -5.15
C PRO A 380 29.09 7.70 -5.13
N ASP A 381 30.08 8.40 -4.59
CA ASP A 381 31.30 7.75 -4.10
C ASP A 381 30.99 6.93 -2.82
N ASN A 382 31.96 6.14 -2.35
CA ASN A 382 31.77 5.28 -1.18
C ASN A 382 31.36 6.06 0.09
N GLY A 383 31.89 7.27 0.28
CA GLY A 383 31.58 8.09 1.44
C GLY A 383 30.15 8.63 1.39
N GLN A 384 29.70 9.07 0.22
CA GLN A 384 28.33 9.52 -0.01
C GLN A 384 27.34 8.36 0.04
N LEU A 385 27.70 7.19 -0.50
CA LEU A 385 26.89 5.99 -0.43
C LEU A 385 26.67 5.58 1.03
N HIS A 386 27.72 5.59 1.86
CA HIS A 386 27.58 5.34 3.29
C HIS A 386 26.62 6.32 3.98
N ARG A 387 26.74 7.63 3.71
CA ARG A 387 25.82 8.65 4.24
C ARG A 387 24.37 8.43 3.79
N TYR A 388 24.17 8.00 2.55
CA TYR A 388 22.85 7.67 2.02
C TYR A 388 22.28 6.40 2.68
N THR A 389 23.07 5.35 2.84
CA THR A 389 22.66 4.13 3.56
C THR A 389 22.19 4.45 4.98
N GLU A 390 22.94 5.25 5.72
CA GLU A 390 22.54 5.65 7.07
C GLU A 390 21.29 6.53 7.07
N LYS A 391 21.00 7.25 5.97
CA LYS A 391 19.75 7.98 5.81
C LYS A 391 18.57 7.05 5.58
N VAL A 392 18.71 6.06 4.69
CA VAL A 392 17.67 5.04 4.44
C VAL A 392 17.31 4.29 5.73
N LYS A 393 18.32 3.85 6.48
CA LYS A 393 18.08 3.17 7.77
C LYS A 393 17.32 4.01 8.79
N ARG A 394 17.56 5.33 8.83
CA ARG A 394 16.81 6.26 9.70
C ARG A 394 15.42 6.57 9.18
N ASN A 395 15.24 6.56 7.87
CA ASN A 395 13.96 6.85 7.23
C ASN A 395 12.93 5.77 7.49
N ASN A 396 13.37 4.51 7.50
CA ASN A 396 12.52 3.32 7.57
C ASN A 396 12.63 2.62 8.94
N HIS A 397 13.22 3.28 9.93
CA HIS A 397 13.42 2.75 11.28
C HIS A 397 14.23 1.45 11.40
N PHE A 398 14.94 1.00 10.36
CA PHE A 398 15.78 -0.22 10.35
C PHE A 398 16.87 -0.28 11.44
N ASN A 399 17.24 0.85 12.04
CA ASN A 399 18.19 0.92 13.15
C ASN A 399 17.54 0.75 14.54
N THR A 400 16.21 0.75 14.63
CA THR A 400 15.50 0.78 15.92
C THR A 400 15.38 -0.59 16.57
N GLY A 401 15.57 -1.67 15.81
CA GLY A 401 15.87 -2.99 16.36
C GLY A 401 14.91 -3.41 17.49
N PHE A 402 13.62 -3.07 17.43
CA PHE A 402 12.68 -3.46 18.48
C PHE A 402 12.68 -4.98 18.72
N ILE A 403 13.05 -5.77 17.70
CA ILE A 403 13.27 -7.21 17.81
C ILE A 403 14.71 -7.54 18.27
N HIS A 404 15.73 -6.77 17.88
CA HIS A 404 17.14 -7.05 18.20
C HIS A 404 17.59 -6.57 19.59
N GLU A 405 17.11 -5.42 20.08
CA GLU A 405 17.45 -4.96 21.43
C GLU A 405 16.69 -5.72 22.52
N ALA A 406 15.50 -6.24 22.20
CA ALA A 406 14.73 -7.11 23.10
C ALA A 406 15.38 -8.51 23.26
N GLU A 407 16.17 -8.98 22.29
CA GLU A 407 16.89 -10.26 22.42
C GLU A 407 18.28 -10.09 23.04
N ASP A 408 19.04 -9.03 22.70
CA ASP A 408 20.45 -8.91 23.13
C ASP A 408 20.68 -8.08 24.42
N LYS A 409 19.79 -7.14 24.79
CA LYS A 409 19.99 -6.29 25.99
C LYS A 409 19.12 -6.69 27.19
N VAL A 410 18.17 -7.61 26.99
CA VAL A 410 17.27 -8.12 28.05
C VAL A 410 17.98 -9.09 28.99
N GLY A 411 19.10 -9.69 28.58
CA GLY A 411 19.87 -10.61 29.43
C GLY A 411 20.36 -10.00 30.75
N ASN A 412 20.68 -8.69 30.78
CA ASN A 412 21.37 -8.08 31.93
C ASN A 412 20.58 -7.02 32.71
N PHE A 413 19.51 -6.40 32.16
CA PHE A 413 18.72 -5.40 32.90
C PHE A 413 17.41 -5.97 33.51
N VAL A 414 16.83 -6.99 32.88
CA VAL A 414 15.47 -7.51 33.20
C VAL A 414 15.41 -8.39 34.46
N ARG A 415 16.54 -8.64 35.12
CA ARG A 415 16.55 -9.30 36.44
C ARG A 415 16.20 -8.39 37.62
N SER A 416 16.06 -7.07 37.42
CA SER A 416 15.94 -6.12 38.55
C SER A 416 14.69 -5.22 38.57
N VAL A 417 13.77 -5.34 37.60
CA VAL A 417 12.52 -4.57 37.61
C VAL A 417 11.36 -5.51 37.90
N GLU A 418 10.56 -5.23 38.94
CA GLU A 418 9.30 -5.94 39.21
C GLU A 418 8.54 -6.14 37.89
N ARG A 419 8.17 -7.39 37.58
CA ARG A 419 7.38 -7.78 36.41
C ARG A 419 6.02 -7.09 36.45
N ARG A 420 5.96 -5.82 36.04
CA ARG A 420 4.71 -5.09 35.87
C ARG A 420 4.01 -5.69 34.66
N THR A 421 2.87 -6.33 34.86
CA THR A 421 2.00 -6.78 33.77
C THR A 421 1.52 -5.57 32.97
N THR A 422 1.99 -5.41 31.74
CA THR A 422 1.52 -4.37 30.82
C THR A 422 0.43 -4.94 29.89
N PRO A 423 -0.62 -4.16 29.55
CA PRO A 423 -1.63 -4.54 28.55
C PRO A 423 -1.03 -4.90 27.20
N ILE A 424 0.01 -4.17 26.79
CA ILE A 424 0.77 -4.45 25.58
C ILE A 424 2.14 -4.98 26.02
N PRO A 425 2.43 -6.27 25.82
CA PRO A 425 3.74 -6.87 26.12
C PRO A 425 4.84 -6.18 25.32
N ARG A 426 5.96 -5.84 25.98
CA ARG A 426 7.11 -5.15 25.37
C ARG A 426 8.27 -6.09 25.09
N PHE A 427 8.32 -7.21 25.82
CA PHE A 427 9.40 -8.19 25.70
C PHE A 427 8.84 -9.61 25.53
N VAL A 428 9.63 -10.47 24.89
CA VAL A 428 9.30 -11.88 24.70
C VAL A 428 9.06 -12.55 26.06
N GLY A 429 7.92 -13.23 26.20
CA GLY A 429 7.51 -13.92 27.42
C GLY A 429 6.77 -13.06 28.45
N GLU A 430 6.63 -11.74 28.23
CA GLU A 430 5.68 -10.94 28.99
C GLU A 430 4.23 -11.37 28.68
N LYS A 431 3.37 -11.30 29.69
CA LYS A 431 1.96 -11.70 29.56
C LYS A 431 1.08 -10.46 29.55
N SER A 432 0.26 -10.33 28.51
CA SER A 432 -0.84 -9.37 28.52
C SER A 432 -1.96 -9.85 29.45
N PRO A 433 -2.61 -8.96 30.23
CA PRO A 433 -3.91 -9.25 30.84
C PRO A 433 -5.06 -9.37 29.81
N ILE A 434 -4.87 -8.86 28.59
CA ILE A 434 -5.78 -9.06 27.46
C ILE A 434 -5.49 -10.44 26.87
N LYS A 435 -6.55 -11.20 26.59
CA LYS A 435 -6.52 -12.59 26.07
C LYS A 435 -7.30 -12.75 24.78
N HIS A 436 -8.21 -11.82 24.51
CA HIS A 436 -9.10 -11.84 23.37
C HIS A 436 -9.00 -10.51 22.63
N VAL A 437 -8.85 -10.59 21.32
CA VAL A 437 -8.83 -9.47 20.40
C VAL A 437 -10.00 -9.64 19.44
N ILE A 438 -10.85 -8.62 19.33
CA ILE A 438 -11.87 -8.53 18.28
C ILE A 438 -11.42 -7.41 17.37
N TYR A 439 -11.14 -7.73 16.12
CA TYR A 439 -10.68 -6.81 15.10
C TYR A 439 -11.80 -6.58 14.11
N ILE A 440 -12.24 -5.34 13.97
CA ILE A 440 -13.39 -4.95 13.16
C ILE A 440 -12.89 -4.11 12.00
N ILE A 441 -13.17 -4.56 10.78
CA ILE A 441 -12.85 -3.87 9.53
C ILE A 441 -14.16 -3.29 8.96
N LYS A 442 -14.16 -1.99 8.68
CA LYS A 442 -15.27 -1.17 8.18
C LYS A 442 -14.95 -0.59 6.79
N GLU A 443 -15.88 0.17 6.18
CA GLU A 443 -15.71 0.73 4.83
C GLU A 443 -15.99 2.24 4.68
N ASN A 444 -15.40 2.79 3.63
CA ASN A 444 -14.33 3.78 3.68
C ASN A 444 -14.70 5.13 4.29
N ARG A 445 -13.96 5.62 5.29
CA ARG A 445 -14.13 6.96 5.85
C ARG A 445 -12.82 7.61 6.25
N THR A 446 -12.74 8.92 6.04
CA THR A 446 -11.71 9.74 6.66
C THR A 446 -12.08 10.17 8.07
N TYR A 447 -11.07 10.54 8.86
CA TYR A 447 -11.27 11.04 10.22
C TYR A 447 -12.25 12.22 10.25
N ASP A 448 -12.04 13.24 9.41
CA ASP A 448 -12.88 14.45 9.48
C ASP A 448 -14.33 14.21 9.07
N GLN A 449 -14.60 13.22 8.21
CA GLN A 449 -15.96 12.85 7.82
C GLN A 449 -16.81 12.40 9.01
N VAL A 450 -16.19 11.81 10.02
CA VAL A 450 -16.89 11.28 11.20
C VAL A 450 -16.54 12.04 12.48
N PHE A 451 -15.26 12.14 12.83
CA PHE A 451 -14.77 12.76 14.07
C PHE A 451 -14.40 14.24 13.97
N GLY A 452 -14.61 14.88 12.81
CA GLY A 452 -14.29 16.29 12.64
C GLY A 452 -14.99 17.21 13.65
N ASP A 453 -16.14 16.81 14.20
CA ASP A 453 -16.90 17.57 15.21
C ASP A 453 -16.49 17.28 16.67
N ILE A 454 -15.54 16.35 16.92
CA ILE A 454 -15.01 16.07 18.26
C ILE A 454 -13.95 17.12 18.66
N LYS A 455 -14.40 18.13 19.40
CA LYS A 455 -13.60 19.32 19.81
C LYS A 455 -12.22 19.05 20.44
N LYS A 456 -12.02 17.91 21.11
CA LYS A 456 -10.75 17.62 21.81
C LYS A 456 -9.66 17.10 20.86
N GLY A 457 -10.04 16.59 19.69
CA GLY A 457 -9.09 16.07 18.69
C GLY A 457 -8.75 17.10 17.62
N ASN A 458 -7.82 16.71 16.75
CA ASN A 458 -7.44 17.46 15.56
C ASN A 458 -8.42 17.23 14.41
N GLY A 459 -9.66 17.68 14.54
CA GLY A 459 -10.72 17.54 13.52
C GLY A 459 -11.19 18.87 12.93
N ASP A 460 -11.69 18.84 11.69
CA ASP A 460 -12.39 19.97 11.07
C ASP A 460 -13.92 19.74 11.00
N PRO A 461 -14.72 20.43 11.84
CA PRO A 461 -16.18 20.30 11.83
C PRO A 461 -16.84 20.71 10.50
N ALA A 462 -16.18 21.51 9.67
CA ALA A 462 -16.70 21.91 8.36
C ALA A 462 -16.81 20.71 7.41
N LEU A 463 -15.89 19.75 7.53
CA LEU A 463 -15.80 18.57 6.68
C LEU A 463 -16.65 17.38 7.20
N THR A 464 -17.15 17.45 8.44
CA THR A 464 -17.97 16.40 9.04
C THR A 464 -19.27 16.17 8.29
N GLN A 465 -19.49 14.91 7.89
CA GLN A 465 -20.68 14.42 7.18
C GLN A 465 -21.54 13.51 8.06
N PHE A 466 -20.90 12.67 8.88
CA PHE A 466 -21.54 11.66 9.73
C PHE A 466 -21.18 11.85 11.21
N GLY A 467 -21.31 13.08 11.70
CA GLY A 467 -20.98 13.44 13.09
C GLY A 467 -21.91 12.82 14.13
N ALA A 468 -21.86 13.30 15.37
CA ALA A 468 -22.48 12.66 16.54
C ALA A 468 -24.00 12.39 16.43
N ASN A 469 -24.72 13.15 15.60
CA ASN A 469 -26.15 12.93 15.34
C ASN A 469 -26.45 11.74 14.42
N ILE A 470 -25.44 11.21 13.71
CA ILE A 470 -25.56 10.01 12.87
C ILE A 470 -24.85 8.82 13.53
N THR A 471 -23.70 9.06 14.17
CA THR A 471 -22.84 8.03 14.76
C THR A 471 -22.68 8.20 16.29
N PRO A 472 -23.78 8.20 17.06
CA PRO A 472 -23.72 8.48 18.49
C PRO A 472 -22.93 7.43 19.29
N ASN A 473 -22.85 6.17 18.85
CA ASN A 473 -22.07 5.15 19.56
C ASN A 473 -20.57 5.33 19.34
N ILE A 474 -20.10 5.49 18.10
CA ILE A 474 -18.68 5.71 17.78
C ILE A 474 -18.17 6.99 18.45
N HIS A 475 -18.96 8.07 18.43
CA HIS A 475 -18.62 9.30 19.16
C HIS A 475 -18.52 9.07 20.68
N LYS A 476 -19.43 8.29 21.26
CA LYS A 476 -19.38 7.94 22.67
C LYS A 476 -18.17 7.07 22.99
N LEU A 477 -17.83 6.11 22.11
CA LEU A 477 -16.65 5.24 22.25
C LEU A 477 -15.36 6.06 22.25
N ALA A 478 -15.16 6.96 21.29
CA ALA A 478 -13.99 7.85 21.22
C ALA A 478 -13.90 8.82 22.41
N ASN A 479 -15.04 9.24 22.96
CA ASN A 479 -15.07 10.11 24.14
C ASN A 479 -14.82 9.35 25.46
N GLN A 480 -15.39 8.15 25.60
CA GLN A 480 -15.25 7.32 26.80
C GLN A 480 -13.88 6.66 26.87
N PHE A 481 -13.40 6.06 25.78
CA PHE A 481 -12.11 5.38 25.73
C PHE A 481 -11.03 6.37 25.30
N VAL A 482 -10.27 6.08 24.25
CA VAL A 482 -9.26 6.98 23.72
C VAL A 482 -9.72 7.53 22.37
N LEU A 483 -9.51 8.82 22.13
CA LEU A 483 -9.63 9.41 20.80
C LEU A 483 -8.26 9.34 20.12
N LEU A 484 -8.21 8.73 18.94
CA LEU A 484 -7.02 8.66 18.09
C LEU A 484 -7.17 9.70 16.99
N ASP A 485 -6.45 10.82 17.08
CA ASP A 485 -6.61 11.95 16.14
C ASP A 485 -5.51 12.03 15.06
N ASN A 486 -4.70 10.97 14.95
CA ASN A 486 -3.57 10.88 14.04
C ASN A 486 -3.33 9.44 13.54
N THR A 487 -4.41 8.77 13.10
CA THR A 487 -4.36 7.40 12.56
C THR A 487 -4.63 7.39 11.07
N TYR A 488 -3.88 6.58 10.32
CA TYR A 488 -3.93 6.49 8.86
C TYR A 488 -4.28 5.08 8.38
N THR A 489 -4.96 4.94 7.25
CA THR A 489 -4.97 3.69 6.49
C THR A 489 -3.73 3.62 5.62
N ASP A 490 -3.15 2.44 5.48
CA ASP A 490 -1.97 2.23 4.62
C ASP A 490 -2.32 2.06 3.13
N ALA A 491 -3.61 2.17 2.80
CA ALA A 491 -4.16 1.94 1.47
C ALA A 491 -4.88 3.16 0.89
N GLU A 492 -4.85 3.25 -0.44
CA GLU A 492 -5.64 4.22 -1.21
C GLU A 492 -7.08 3.74 -1.53
N ILE A 493 -7.32 2.42 -1.52
CA ILE A 493 -8.58 1.77 -1.95
C ILE A 493 -8.71 0.33 -1.38
N SER A 494 -9.91 -0.27 -1.44
CA SER A 494 -10.22 -1.53 -0.75
C SER A 494 -9.41 -2.73 -1.23
N ALA A 495 -9.06 -2.78 -2.52
CA ALA A 495 -8.20 -3.84 -3.05
C ALA A 495 -6.88 -3.99 -2.27
N GLN A 496 -6.28 -2.86 -1.91
CA GLN A 496 -5.10 -2.81 -1.05
C GLN A 496 -5.47 -2.77 0.43
N GLY A 497 -6.55 -2.08 0.78
CA GLY A 497 -7.01 -1.84 2.14
C GLY A 497 -7.18 -3.12 2.93
N HIS A 498 -7.84 -4.12 2.33
CA HIS A 498 -7.96 -5.42 2.96
C HIS A 498 -6.62 -6.16 3.08
N ASN A 499 -5.72 -6.05 2.10
CA ASN A 499 -4.38 -6.64 2.18
C ASN A 499 -3.56 -5.99 3.31
N TRP A 500 -3.53 -4.67 3.42
CA TRP A 500 -2.89 -3.96 4.53
C TRP A 500 -3.50 -4.35 5.87
N SER A 501 -4.83 -4.35 5.94
CA SER A 501 -5.59 -4.68 7.15
C SER A 501 -5.43 -6.11 7.61
N THR A 502 -4.99 -7.02 6.75
CA THR A 502 -4.86 -8.45 7.09
C THR A 502 -3.48 -9.02 6.86
N ALA A 503 -2.52 -8.31 6.27
CA ALA A 503 -1.17 -8.81 6.03
C ALA A 503 -0.06 -7.79 6.28
N ALA A 504 -0.40 -6.56 6.71
CA ALA A 504 0.55 -5.46 6.89
C ALA A 504 1.38 -5.12 5.64
N ILE A 505 0.94 -5.54 4.45
CA ILE A 505 1.55 -5.18 3.17
C ILE A 505 0.55 -5.40 2.04
N SER A 506 0.63 -4.57 1.01
CA SER A 506 0.04 -4.82 -0.31
C SER A 506 1.19 -5.08 -1.28
N ASN A 507 1.16 -6.24 -1.94
CA ASN A 507 2.31 -6.67 -2.74
C ASN A 507 2.39 -5.95 -4.10
N ASP A 508 3.53 -6.09 -4.78
CA ASP A 508 3.80 -5.46 -6.09
C ASP A 508 2.71 -5.75 -7.13
N TYR A 509 2.17 -6.97 -7.14
CA TYR A 509 1.06 -7.34 -8.01
C TYR A 509 -0.19 -6.50 -7.74
N THR A 510 -0.61 -6.42 -6.49
CA THR A 510 -1.77 -5.61 -6.11
C THR A 510 -1.50 -4.15 -6.43
N GLU A 511 -0.37 -3.59 -5.98
CA GLU A 511 0.00 -2.18 -6.14
C GLU A 511 -0.03 -1.70 -7.60
N LYS A 512 0.37 -2.52 -8.57
CA LYS A 512 0.41 -2.10 -9.99
C LYS A 512 -0.87 -2.35 -10.78
N ASN A 513 -1.77 -3.19 -10.27
CA ASN A 513 -2.92 -3.66 -11.05
C ASN A 513 -4.26 -3.04 -10.67
N TRP A 514 -4.42 -2.59 -9.42
CA TRP A 514 -5.68 -2.00 -8.99
C TRP A 514 -6.05 -0.75 -9.80
N MET A 515 -5.08 0.05 -10.23
CA MET A 515 -5.35 1.27 -11.01
C MET A 515 -6.12 0.96 -12.29
N ALA A 516 -5.78 -0.13 -12.98
CA ALA A 516 -6.45 -0.48 -14.23
C ALA A 516 -7.87 -1.02 -14.00
N ASP A 517 -8.11 -1.69 -12.87
CA ASP A 517 -9.43 -2.18 -12.46
C ASP A 517 -10.34 -1.01 -12.05
N TYR A 518 -9.85 -0.14 -11.17
CA TYR A 518 -10.59 1.01 -10.60
C TYR A 518 -10.81 2.15 -11.60
N SER A 519 -10.01 2.23 -12.67
CA SER A 519 -10.18 3.24 -13.72
C SER A 519 -10.95 2.76 -14.96
N GLY A 520 -11.49 1.54 -14.95
CA GLY A 520 -12.26 1.00 -16.08
C GLY A 520 -11.41 0.69 -17.32
N ARG A 521 -10.13 0.37 -17.13
CA ARG A 521 -9.16 0.08 -18.20
C ARG A 521 -8.99 -1.42 -18.42
N GLY A 522 -10.10 -2.14 -18.45
CA GLY A 522 -10.18 -3.50 -18.98
C GLY A 522 -9.42 -4.56 -18.18
N ARG A 523 -9.18 -4.35 -16.88
CA ARG A 523 -8.74 -5.38 -15.93
C ARG A 523 -9.94 -5.85 -15.09
N GLY A 524 -9.85 -7.07 -14.57
CA GLY A 524 -10.84 -7.61 -13.63
C GLY A 524 -10.38 -7.53 -12.18
N TYR A 525 -11.32 -7.73 -11.27
CA TYR A 525 -11.09 -7.72 -9.82
C TYR A 525 -10.36 -9.01 -9.39
N ASP A 526 -9.08 -8.87 -9.01
CA ASP A 526 -8.17 -9.95 -8.61
C ASP A 526 -8.08 -10.12 -7.07
N PHE A 527 -8.73 -9.24 -6.32
CA PHE A 527 -8.44 -9.01 -4.89
C PHE A 527 -9.33 -9.85 -3.97
N GLU A 528 -9.20 -9.65 -2.66
CA GLU A 528 -9.95 -10.36 -1.63
C GLU A 528 -9.93 -11.89 -1.74
N GLY A 529 -8.72 -12.43 -1.92
CA GLY A 529 -8.49 -13.87 -1.96
C GLY A 529 -8.83 -14.55 -3.29
N THR A 530 -9.29 -13.81 -4.32
CA THR A 530 -9.74 -14.41 -5.59
C THR A 530 -8.60 -14.78 -6.54
N ASN A 531 -7.47 -14.08 -6.49
CA ASN A 531 -6.26 -14.40 -7.25
C ASN A 531 -5.06 -14.56 -6.32
N LYS A 532 -4.34 -15.69 -6.43
CA LYS A 532 -3.16 -15.99 -5.60
C LYS A 532 -1.98 -15.06 -5.83
N ALA A 533 -1.91 -14.39 -6.98
CA ALA A 533 -0.87 -13.38 -7.24
C ALA A 533 -0.97 -12.18 -6.26
N THR A 534 -2.12 -11.97 -5.62
CA THR A 534 -2.32 -10.91 -4.60
C THR A 534 -1.89 -11.33 -3.20
N TYR A 535 -1.45 -12.58 -3.00
CA TYR A 535 -1.18 -13.12 -1.67
C TYR A 535 0.25 -12.73 -1.27
N PRO A 536 0.44 -12.02 -0.15
CA PRO A 536 1.77 -11.75 0.36
C PRO A 536 2.49 -13.05 0.73
N LYS A 537 3.83 -13.02 0.66
CA LYS A 537 4.67 -14.20 0.89
C LYS A 537 4.40 -14.94 2.21
N ASP A 538 4.24 -14.19 3.30
CA ASP A 538 4.00 -14.76 4.64
C ASP A 538 2.49 -14.88 4.95
N GLY A 539 1.63 -14.64 3.96
CA GLY A 539 0.18 -14.75 4.05
C GLY A 539 -0.47 -13.62 4.85
N PHE A 540 -1.61 -13.93 5.44
CA PHE A 540 -2.47 -13.00 6.16
C PHE A 540 -2.56 -13.33 7.67
N LEU A 541 -3.30 -12.53 8.42
CA LEU A 541 -3.40 -12.54 9.87
C LEU A 541 -3.96 -13.87 10.39
N TRP A 542 -4.87 -14.51 9.65
CA TRP A 542 -5.35 -15.86 9.97
C TRP A 542 -4.28 -16.93 9.76
N ASN A 543 -3.36 -16.75 8.80
CA ASN A 543 -2.22 -17.63 8.64
C ASN A 543 -1.24 -17.45 9.81
N ASP A 544 -1.03 -16.21 10.26
CA ASP A 544 -0.16 -15.96 11.40
C ASP A 544 -0.75 -16.48 12.72
N ALA A 545 -2.03 -16.26 12.96
CA ALA A 545 -2.74 -16.85 14.09
C ALA A 545 -2.61 -18.38 14.10
N ALA A 546 -2.77 -19.03 12.93
CA ALA A 546 -2.58 -20.47 12.82
C ALA A 546 -1.13 -20.91 13.13
N ARG A 547 -0.11 -20.17 12.65
CA ARG A 547 1.31 -20.43 12.96
C ARG A 547 1.62 -20.27 14.44
N ALA A 548 1.02 -19.27 15.09
CA ALA A 548 1.20 -18.97 16.51
C ALA A 548 0.33 -19.85 17.43
N HIS A 549 -0.47 -20.77 16.87
CA HIS A 549 -1.47 -21.56 17.61
C HIS A 549 -2.49 -20.70 18.37
N VAL A 550 -2.76 -19.49 17.87
CA VAL A 550 -3.81 -18.60 18.34
C VAL A 550 -5.12 -19.05 17.70
N ASN A 551 -6.09 -19.44 18.52
CA ASN A 551 -7.40 -19.80 18.00
C ASN A 551 -8.13 -18.55 17.48
N TYR A 552 -8.42 -18.51 16.19
CA TYR A 552 -9.10 -17.39 15.54
C TYR A 552 -10.48 -17.78 15.01
N LYS A 553 -11.32 -16.78 14.71
CA LYS A 553 -12.59 -16.94 14.00
C LYS A 553 -12.78 -15.78 13.01
N ASP A 554 -13.04 -16.12 11.76
CA ASP A 554 -13.39 -15.14 10.73
C ASP A 554 -14.91 -14.94 10.60
N TYR A 555 -15.31 -13.68 10.56
CA TYR A 555 -16.67 -13.20 10.33
C TYR A 555 -16.67 -12.20 9.17
N GLY A 556 -16.58 -12.73 7.95
CA GLY A 556 -16.97 -12.02 6.74
C GLY A 556 -15.83 -11.48 5.88
N GLU A 557 -14.58 -11.71 6.25
CA GLU A 557 -13.42 -11.24 5.50
C GLU A 557 -13.05 -12.20 4.37
N PHE A 558 -12.88 -11.67 3.16
CA PHE A 558 -12.68 -12.46 1.93
C PHE A 558 -13.78 -13.50 1.69
N MET A 559 -14.99 -13.23 2.15
CA MET A 559 -16.12 -14.16 2.08
C MET A 559 -17.02 -13.83 0.88
N SER A 560 -17.37 -14.85 0.10
CA SER A 560 -18.36 -14.70 -0.97
C SER A 560 -19.48 -15.74 -0.87
N MET A 561 -20.67 -15.35 -1.30
CA MET A 561 -21.84 -16.24 -1.32
C MET A 561 -21.61 -17.31 -2.39
N LYS A 562 -21.54 -18.58 -1.98
CA LYS A 562 -21.38 -19.70 -2.91
C LYS A 562 -22.74 -20.13 -3.47
N LYS A 563 -22.72 -20.86 -4.59
CA LYS A 563 -23.95 -21.40 -5.23
C LYS A 563 -24.78 -22.29 -4.31
N SER A 564 -24.19 -22.86 -3.26
CA SER A 564 -24.87 -23.61 -2.20
C SER A 564 -25.77 -22.77 -1.30
N GLY A 565 -25.73 -21.44 -1.39
CA GLY A 565 -26.46 -20.53 -0.50
C GLY A 565 -25.76 -20.29 0.84
N THR A 566 -24.50 -20.70 0.98
CA THR A 566 -23.67 -20.48 2.17
C THR A 566 -22.54 -19.51 1.87
N TRP A 567 -22.14 -18.73 2.87
CA TRP A 567 -20.93 -17.92 2.78
C TRP A 567 -19.71 -18.82 2.96
N ALA A 568 -18.71 -18.69 2.09
CA ALA A 568 -17.42 -19.37 2.25
C ALA A 568 -16.27 -18.50 1.74
N PRO A 569 -15.04 -18.68 2.25
CA PRO A 569 -13.93 -17.81 1.92
C PRO A 569 -13.51 -17.99 0.45
N ASN A 570 -12.91 -16.94 -0.11
CA ASN A 570 -12.21 -16.96 -1.39
C ASN A 570 -10.80 -17.54 -1.20
N ASP A 571 -10.12 -17.16 -0.10
CA ASP A 571 -8.88 -17.78 0.31
C ASP A 571 -9.14 -19.12 1.02
N PRO A 572 -8.72 -20.27 0.44
CA PRO A 572 -8.94 -21.57 1.05
C PRO A 572 -8.13 -21.79 2.34
N THR A 573 -7.19 -20.91 2.70
CA THR A 573 -6.41 -21.01 3.95
C THR A 573 -7.19 -20.54 5.18
N ILE A 574 -8.29 -19.82 5.02
CA ILE A 574 -9.23 -19.49 6.11
C ILE A 574 -9.97 -20.78 6.51
N LYS A 575 -9.60 -21.36 7.65
CA LYS A 575 -10.13 -22.65 8.13
C LYS A 575 -11.24 -22.51 9.16
N ASN A 576 -11.26 -21.42 9.93
CA ASN A 576 -12.27 -21.20 10.96
C ASN A 576 -13.09 -19.95 10.67
N TYR A 577 -14.26 -20.13 10.08
CA TYR A 577 -15.19 -19.05 9.71
C TYR A 577 -16.64 -19.45 10.05
N ASP A 578 -17.56 -18.48 10.06
CA ASP A 578 -18.99 -18.76 10.18
C ASP A 578 -19.69 -18.76 8.80
N PRO A 579 -20.22 -19.90 8.31
CA PRO A 579 -20.89 -19.96 7.02
C PRO A 579 -22.23 -19.20 6.96
N ASN A 580 -22.78 -18.82 8.12
CA ASN A 580 -24.00 -18.01 8.21
C ASN A 580 -23.70 -16.51 8.32
N TYR A 581 -22.46 -16.13 8.65
CA TYR A 581 -22.09 -14.73 8.76
C TYR A 581 -21.88 -14.13 7.36
N PRO A 582 -22.62 -13.08 6.98
CA PRO A 582 -22.51 -12.51 5.66
C PRO A 582 -21.23 -11.68 5.44
N GLY A 583 -20.53 -11.94 4.33
CA GLY A 583 -19.47 -11.07 3.81
C GLY A 583 -20.03 -9.78 3.18
N TRP A 584 -19.30 -9.21 2.22
CA TRP A 584 -19.72 -8.01 1.48
C TRP A 584 -21.10 -8.17 0.83
N ASN A 585 -22.08 -7.39 1.31
CA ASN A 585 -23.41 -7.24 0.70
C ASN A 585 -24.19 -6.11 1.40
N LEU A 586 -24.36 -4.99 0.70
CA LEU A 586 -25.04 -3.80 1.21
C LEU A 586 -26.58 -3.95 1.33
N ASN A 587 -27.19 -5.05 0.89
CA ASN A 587 -28.60 -5.34 1.18
C ASN A 587 -28.78 -6.01 2.55
N ILE A 588 -27.70 -6.51 3.13
CA ILE A 588 -27.74 -7.17 4.44
C ILE A 588 -27.37 -6.13 5.48
N SER A 589 -28.20 -6.03 6.51
CA SER A 589 -27.96 -5.10 7.60
C SER A 589 -26.76 -5.50 8.45
N ASP A 590 -25.95 -4.54 8.90
CA ASP A 590 -24.93 -4.80 9.92
C ASP A 590 -25.55 -5.23 11.27
N LEU A 591 -26.83 -4.93 11.52
CA LEU A 591 -27.56 -5.51 12.65
C LEU A 591 -27.83 -7.00 12.45
N THR A 592 -28.03 -7.47 11.21
CA THR A 592 -28.12 -8.89 10.89
C THR A 592 -26.78 -9.58 11.13
N ARG A 593 -25.67 -8.95 10.70
CA ARG A 593 -24.31 -9.42 10.98
C ARG A 593 -24.03 -9.50 12.48
N TYR A 594 -24.33 -8.43 13.23
CA TYR A 594 -24.27 -8.43 14.69
C TYR A 594 -25.12 -9.57 15.30
N ASN A 595 -26.33 -9.82 14.82
CA ASN A 595 -27.20 -10.84 15.40
C ASN A 595 -26.61 -12.26 15.23
N GLU A 596 -26.03 -12.58 14.06
CA GLU A 596 -25.37 -13.87 13.84
C GLU A 596 -24.07 -13.98 14.65
N TRP A 597 -23.24 -12.93 14.67
CA TRP A 597 -22.04 -12.88 15.53
C TRP A 597 -22.40 -13.07 17.01
N ASN A 598 -23.39 -12.33 17.52
CA ASN A 598 -23.82 -12.40 18.91
C ASN A 598 -24.33 -13.80 19.27
N LYS A 599 -25.04 -14.48 18.37
CA LYS A 599 -25.47 -15.87 18.59
C LYS A 599 -24.28 -16.80 18.86
N GLN A 600 -23.18 -16.66 18.13
CA GLN A 600 -21.94 -17.42 18.42
C GLN A 600 -21.25 -16.92 19.69
N PHE A 601 -21.14 -15.60 19.88
CA PHE A 601 -20.54 -15.01 21.06
C PHE A 601 -21.20 -15.50 22.36
N GLN A 602 -22.54 -15.56 22.42
CA GLN A 602 -23.26 -16.10 23.58
C GLN A 602 -22.94 -17.58 23.83
N GLN A 603 -22.72 -18.38 22.79
CA GLN A 603 -22.26 -19.76 22.95
C GLN A 603 -20.84 -19.81 23.52
N TYR A 604 -19.95 -18.94 23.09
CA TYR A 604 -18.60 -18.82 23.67
C TYR A 604 -18.61 -18.36 25.12
N VAL A 605 -19.50 -17.43 25.49
CA VAL A 605 -19.74 -17.02 26.89
C VAL A 605 -20.23 -18.21 27.71
N LYS A 606 -21.25 -18.92 27.24
CA LYS A 606 -21.78 -20.11 27.94
C LYS A 606 -20.73 -21.19 28.13
N ASN A 607 -19.94 -21.48 27.09
CA ASN A 607 -19.02 -22.61 27.07
C ASN A 607 -17.61 -22.30 27.60
N GLY A 608 -17.28 -21.02 27.84
CA GLY A 608 -15.94 -20.64 28.30
C GLY A 608 -14.86 -20.73 27.22
N LYS A 609 -15.22 -20.53 25.95
CA LYS A 609 -14.34 -20.79 24.78
C LYS A 609 -14.32 -19.64 23.76
N LEU A 610 -14.23 -18.40 24.23
CA LEU A 610 -14.08 -17.26 23.32
C LEU A 610 -12.78 -17.39 22.50
N PRO A 611 -12.80 -17.23 21.17
CA PRO A 611 -11.59 -17.19 20.35
C PRO A 611 -10.62 -16.14 20.86
N GLN A 612 -9.32 -16.37 20.67
CA GLN A 612 -8.31 -15.38 21.01
C GLN A 612 -8.29 -14.22 20.00
N LEU A 613 -8.60 -14.51 18.74
CA LEU A 613 -8.76 -13.52 17.68
C LEU A 613 -10.12 -13.69 16.99
N GLU A 614 -10.85 -12.61 16.82
CA GLU A 614 -12.03 -12.55 15.95
C GLU A 614 -11.80 -11.46 14.91
N ILE A 615 -12.00 -11.76 13.62
CA ILE A 615 -11.96 -10.79 12.53
C ILE A 615 -13.40 -10.58 12.07
N VAL A 616 -13.88 -9.34 12.08
CA VAL A 616 -15.30 -9.01 11.87
C VAL A 616 -15.43 -7.91 10.83
N ARG A 617 -16.10 -8.19 9.70
CA ARG A 617 -16.38 -7.17 8.69
C ARG A 617 -17.77 -6.53 8.91
N LEU A 618 -17.83 -5.20 8.90
CA LEU A 618 -19.07 -4.41 8.98
C LEU A 618 -19.10 -3.37 7.84
N PRO A 619 -19.59 -3.72 6.64
CA PRO A 619 -19.36 -2.94 5.43
C PRO A 619 -20.42 -1.87 5.10
N ASN A 620 -21.51 -1.74 5.88
CA ASN A 620 -22.65 -0.93 5.41
C ASN A 620 -22.39 0.57 5.40
N ASP A 621 -21.36 1.05 6.09
CA ASP A 621 -20.90 2.42 5.96
C ASP A 621 -20.34 2.76 4.58
N HIS A 622 -20.06 1.81 3.68
CA HIS A 622 -19.84 2.14 2.27
C HIS A 622 -21.09 2.79 1.60
N THR A 623 -22.30 2.44 2.06
CA THR A 623 -23.60 2.95 1.57
C THR A 623 -23.96 2.61 0.11
N LYS A 624 -25.23 2.83 -0.25
CA LYS A 624 -25.71 2.85 -1.65
C LYS A 624 -25.98 4.26 -2.20
N GLY A 625 -25.24 5.24 -1.68
CA GLY A 625 -25.48 6.65 -1.99
C GLY A 625 -26.94 7.04 -1.83
N THR A 626 -27.47 7.78 -2.79
CA THR A 626 -28.85 8.29 -2.78
C THR A 626 -29.82 7.46 -3.63
N THR A 627 -29.52 6.17 -3.85
CA THR A 627 -30.33 5.26 -4.67
C THR A 627 -31.77 5.18 -4.15
N PRO A 628 -32.81 5.56 -4.93
CA PRO A 628 -34.19 5.52 -4.49
C PRO A 628 -34.65 4.12 -4.08
N GLY A 629 -35.36 4.04 -2.95
CA GLY A 629 -35.78 2.78 -2.34
C GLY A 629 -34.72 2.11 -1.46
N ALA A 630 -33.42 2.40 -1.64
CA ALA A 630 -32.38 1.99 -0.69
C ALA A 630 -32.37 2.91 0.54
N LEU A 631 -31.69 2.49 1.62
CA LEU A 631 -31.47 3.34 2.79
C LEU A 631 -30.72 4.63 2.41
N THR A 632 -31.05 5.74 3.08
CA THR A 632 -30.24 6.97 2.98
C THR A 632 -28.81 6.71 3.43
N PRO A 633 -27.80 7.44 2.94
CA PRO A 633 -26.42 7.28 3.40
C PRO A 633 -26.28 7.36 4.93
N GLN A 634 -26.99 8.31 5.55
CA GLN A 634 -27.03 8.46 7.00
C GLN A 634 -27.68 7.26 7.71
N ALA A 635 -28.69 6.61 7.11
CA ALA A 635 -29.31 5.42 7.70
C ALA A 635 -28.37 4.21 7.63
N TYR A 636 -27.62 4.05 6.53
CA TYR A 636 -26.57 3.03 6.42
C TYR A 636 -25.51 3.21 7.52
N VAL A 637 -24.94 4.42 7.65
CA VAL A 637 -23.91 4.71 8.65
C VAL A 637 -24.45 4.62 10.08
N ALA A 638 -25.66 5.11 10.36
CA ALA A 638 -26.29 4.98 11.68
C ALA A 638 -26.57 3.50 12.05
N GLN A 639 -26.85 2.66 11.06
CA GLN A 639 -27.05 1.23 11.27
C GLN A 639 -25.73 0.50 11.58
N ASN A 640 -24.66 0.87 10.87
CA ASN A 640 -23.30 0.40 11.15
C ASN A 640 -22.83 0.84 12.55
N ASP A 641 -22.99 2.12 12.90
CA ASP A 641 -22.73 2.66 14.25
C ASP A 641 -23.45 1.88 15.35
N LYS A 642 -24.75 1.60 15.15
CA LYS A 642 -25.55 0.82 16.09
C LYS A 642 -25.06 -0.61 16.22
N ALA A 643 -24.65 -1.26 15.12
CA ALA A 643 -24.11 -2.61 15.16
C ALA A 643 -22.79 -2.66 15.96
N LEU A 644 -21.87 -1.73 15.68
CA LEU A 644 -20.61 -1.61 16.41
C LEU A 644 -20.86 -1.32 17.91
N GLY A 645 -21.74 -0.36 18.22
CA GLY A 645 -22.14 -0.06 19.59
C GLY A 645 -22.67 -1.29 20.33
N LYS A 646 -23.50 -2.12 19.68
CA LYS A 646 -24.02 -3.37 20.24
C LYS A 646 -22.95 -4.44 20.44
N ILE A 647 -21.95 -4.55 19.55
CA ILE A 647 -20.81 -5.47 19.75
C ILE A 647 -20.08 -5.08 21.04
N VAL A 648 -19.69 -3.80 21.18
CA VAL A 648 -18.95 -3.33 22.35
C VAL A 648 -19.78 -3.47 23.63
N ASP A 649 -21.05 -3.10 23.59
CA ASP A 649 -21.99 -3.24 24.71
C ASP A 649 -22.10 -4.71 25.17
N THR A 650 -22.27 -5.63 24.23
CA THR A 650 -22.35 -7.08 24.49
C THR A 650 -21.07 -7.61 25.13
N VAL A 651 -19.91 -7.26 24.58
CA VAL A 651 -18.61 -7.70 25.11
C VAL A 651 -18.37 -7.12 26.51
N SER A 652 -18.65 -5.83 26.69
CA SER A 652 -18.35 -5.13 27.94
C SER A 652 -19.23 -5.54 29.12
N HIS A 653 -20.43 -6.06 28.86
CA HIS A 653 -21.30 -6.67 29.85
C HIS A 653 -21.06 -8.18 30.05
N SER A 654 -20.14 -8.78 29.30
CA SER A 654 -19.79 -10.19 29.44
C SER A 654 -18.70 -10.43 30.48
N LYS A 655 -18.53 -11.70 30.89
CA LYS A 655 -17.41 -12.11 31.75
C LYS A 655 -16.03 -11.89 31.12
N TYR A 656 -15.94 -11.69 29.81
CA TYR A 656 -14.67 -11.52 29.09
C TYR A 656 -14.18 -10.07 29.05
N TRP A 657 -15.00 -9.08 29.43
CA TRP A 657 -14.65 -7.65 29.33
C TRP A 657 -13.27 -7.32 29.90
N LYS A 658 -12.92 -7.91 31.05
CA LYS A 658 -11.65 -7.67 31.74
C LYS A 658 -10.40 -8.16 30.98
N SER A 659 -10.59 -8.92 29.90
CA SER A 659 -9.54 -9.57 29.11
C SER A 659 -9.72 -9.38 27.61
N THR A 660 -10.55 -8.42 27.18
CA THR A 660 -10.77 -8.16 25.75
C THR A 660 -10.28 -6.78 25.35
N ALA A 661 -9.71 -6.68 24.16
CA ALA A 661 -9.54 -5.43 23.43
C ALA A 661 -10.24 -5.54 22.08
N ILE A 662 -10.93 -4.48 21.70
CA ILE A 662 -11.60 -4.34 20.40
C ILE A 662 -10.86 -3.27 19.62
N PHE A 663 -10.47 -3.59 18.40
CA PHE A 663 -9.79 -2.72 17.46
C PHE A 663 -10.71 -2.49 16.27
N VAL A 664 -10.85 -1.24 15.83
CA VAL A 664 -11.73 -0.86 14.71
C VAL A 664 -10.96 0.06 13.79
N ILE A 665 -10.97 -0.25 12.49
CA ILE A 665 -10.37 0.57 11.44
C ILE A 665 -11.18 0.43 10.15
N GLU A 666 -11.14 1.45 9.31
CA GLU A 666 -11.54 1.34 7.90
C GLU A 666 -10.47 0.55 7.14
N ASP A 667 -10.85 -0.21 6.13
CA ASP A 667 -9.88 -0.85 5.23
C ASP A 667 -9.10 0.19 4.42
N ASP A 668 -9.77 1.26 3.99
CA ASP A 668 -9.15 2.45 3.40
C ASP A 668 -9.96 3.75 3.65
N SER A 669 -9.37 4.89 3.28
CA SER A 669 -10.01 6.22 3.39
C SER A 669 -10.62 6.73 2.07
N GLN A 670 -10.28 6.06 0.97
CA GLN A 670 -10.64 6.36 -0.41
C GLN A 670 -10.55 7.87 -0.70
N ASN A 671 -11.68 8.49 -0.98
CA ASN A 671 -11.80 9.88 -1.39
C ASN A 671 -12.47 10.75 -0.33
N GLY A 672 -12.52 10.32 0.92
CA GLY A 672 -13.04 11.15 2.00
C GLY A 672 -12.30 12.50 2.11
N LEU A 673 -13.03 13.53 2.56
CA LEU A 673 -12.45 14.83 2.84
C LEU A 673 -11.66 14.78 4.16
N ASP A 674 -10.42 15.25 4.17
CA ASP A 674 -9.63 15.41 5.41
C ASP A 674 -8.65 16.57 5.28
N HIS A 675 -8.49 17.34 6.34
CA HIS A 675 -7.65 18.54 6.35
C HIS A 675 -6.15 18.26 6.60
N VAL A 676 -5.78 17.04 7.02
CA VAL A 676 -4.40 16.66 7.30
C VAL A 676 -3.81 15.82 6.16
N ASP A 677 -4.42 14.68 5.85
CA ASP A 677 -3.98 13.82 4.74
C ASP A 677 -5.15 12.95 4.27
N ALA A 678 -5.17 12.67 2.97
CA ALA A 678 -6.19 11.82 2.36
C ALA A 678 -6.29 10.41 2.98
N HIS A 679 -5.21 9.87 3.57
CA HIS A 679 -5.20 8.56 4.23
C HIS A 679 -5.71 8.59 5.68
N ARG A 680 -5.93 9.77 6.29
CA ARG A 680 -6.29 9.83 7.71
C ARG A 680 -7.70 9.31 7.92
N THR A 681 -7.86 8.34 8.82
CA THR A 681 -9.10 7.59 9.00
C THR A 681 -9.64 7.65 10.42
N GLU A 682 -10.89 7.24 10.60
CA GLU A 682 -11.39 6.92 11.92
C GLU A 682 -10.84 5.57 12.41
N ALA A 683 -10.42 5.54 13.67
CA ALA A 683 -9.98 4.31 14.33
C ALA A 683 -10.39 4.31 15.79
N LEU A 684 -10.67 3.13 16.34
CA LEU A 684 -11.00 2.95 17.75
C LEU A 684 -10.19 1.81 18.37
N VAL A 685 -9.76 2.02 19.60
CA VAL A 685 -9.27 0.96 20.48
C VAL A 685 -10.06 1.01 21.77
N ILE A 686 -10.70 -0.11 22.11
CA ILE A 686 -11.70 -0.20 23.17
C ILE A 686 -11.35 -1.35 24.10
N SER A 687 -11.04 -1.03 25.35
CA SER A 687 -10.69 -2.01 26.39
C SER A 687 -10.72 -1.33 27.76
N PRO A 688 -10.90 -2.06 28.89
CA PRO A 688 -10.65 -1.52 30.21
C PRO A 688 -9.26 -0.89 30.35
N TYR A 689 -8.29 -1.38 29.57
CA TYR A 689 -6.89 -0.96 29.60
C TYR A 689 -6.57 0.23 28.71
N THR A 690 -7.55 0.90 28.10
CA THR A 690 -7.30 2.09 27.28
C THR A 690 -7.25 3.38 28.11
N GLN A 691 -6.63 4.43 27.59
CA GLN A 691 -6.55 5.74 28.26
C GLN A 691 -7.88 6.51 28.20
N THR A 692 -8.87 6.03 28.96
CA THR A 692 -10.23 6.59 29.10
C THR A 692 -10.24 8.13 29.21
N GLY A 693 -10.93 8.78 28.29
CA GLY A 693 -11.13 10.23 28.19
C GLY A 693 -10.03 10.99 27.44
N LYS A 694 -8.89 10.38 27.14
CA LYS A 694 -7.73 11.08 26.56
C LYS A 694 -7.76 11.17 25.04
N VAL A 695 -6.89 12.02 24.52
CA VAL A 695 -6.53 12.10 23.10
C VAL A 695 -5.12 11.56 22.98
N ASP A 696 -4.92 10.63 22.06
CA ASP A 696 -3.60 10.16 21.63
C ASP A 696 -3.35 10.64 20.20
N SER A 697 -2.33 11.47 20.05
CA SER A 697 -1.91 12.08 18.78
C SER A 697 -0.63 11.47 18.23
N THR A 698 -0.23 10.32 18.78
CA THR A 698 0.83 9.50 18.19
C THR A 698 0.42 9.11 16.77
N PHE A 699 1.38 9.13 15.85
CA PHE A 699 1.17 8.62 14.50
C PHE A 699 0.94 7.11 14.59
N TYR A 700 -0.25 6.66 14.21
CA TYR A 700 -0.56 5.25 14.05
C TYR A 700 -1.07 5.00 12.64
N ASP A 701 -0.97 3.75 12.23
CA ASP A 701 -1.42 3.28 10.93
C ASP A 701 -2.06 1.88 11.06
N THR A 702 -2.47 1.31 9.93
CA THR A 702 -3.03 -0.04 9.88
C THR A 702 -2.03 -1.06 10.45
N ALA A 703 -0.74 -0.98 10.06
CA ALA A 703 0.31 -1.86 10.56
C ALA A 703 0.54 -1.73 12.09
N SER A 704 0.38 -0.54 12.66
CA SER A 704 0.49 -0.25 14.10
C SER A 704 -0.59 -0.97 14.89
N MET A 705 -1.80 -1.06 14.33
CA MET A 705 -2.90 -1.81 14.90
C MET A 705 -2.62 -3.31 14.87
N LEU A 706 -2.18 -3.84 13.72
CA LEU A 706 -1.78 -5.24 13.57
C LEU A 706 -0.66 -5.62 14.56
N LYS A 707 0.42 -4.83 14.60
CA LYS A 707 1.52 -5.01 15.55
C LYS A 707 1.04 -5.07 16.99
N THR A 708 0.13 -4.18 17.37
CA THR A 708 -0.41 -4.16 18.73
C THR A 708 -1.19 -5.43 19.06
N MET A 709 -2.02 -5.92 18.12
CA MET A 709 -2.77 -7.17 18.28
C MET A 709 -1.83 -8.38 18.36
N GLU A 710 -0.79 -8.42 17.53
CA GLU A 710 0.23 -9.48 17.55
C GLU A 710 0.93 -9.55 18.91
N MET A 711 1.36 -8.40 19.44
CA MET A 711 2.01 -8.31 20.74
C MET A 711 1.09 -8.79 21.87
N ILE A 712 -0.20 -8.47 21.83
CA ILE A 712 -1.18 -8.95 22.82
C ILE A 712 -1.31 -10.49 22.77
N LEU A 713 -1.38 -11.04 21.56
CA LEU A 713 -1.68 -12.45 21.31
C LEU A 713 -0.43 -13.35 21.32
N GLY A 714 0.77 -12.77 21.36
CA GLY A 714 2.03 -13.50 21.27
C GLY A 714 2.32 -14.00 19.85
N MET A 715 1.76 -13.33 18.86
CA MET A 715 2.03 -13.58 17.44
C MET A 715 3.29 -12.84 17.00
N LYS A 716 3.82 -13.18 15.81
CA LYS A 716 5.01 -12.53 15.26
C LYS A 716 4.58 -11.58 14.15
N PRO A 717 5.30 -10.47 13.93
CA PRO A 717 5.06 -9.64 12.76
C PRO A 717 5.15 -10.47 11.47
N MET A 718 4.28 -10.17 10.52
CA MET A 718 4.21 -10.85 9.22
C MET A 718 5.20 -10.25 8.22
N THR A 719 5.52 -8.95 8.33
CA THR A 719 6.33 -8.21 7.37
C THR A 719 7.29 -7.25 8.06
N GLN A 720 8.05 -6.47 7.31
CA GLN A 720 8.84 -5.39 7.89
C GLN A 720 7.96 -4.24 8.42
N PHE A 721 6.74 -4.07 7.91
CA PHE A 721 5.90 -2.93 8.23
C PHE A 721 5.33 -3.03 9.65
N ASP A 722 4.67 -4.13 9.99
CA ASP A 722 4.23 -4.41 11.36
C ASP A 722 5.43 -4.65 12.31
N ALA A 723 6.57 -5.15 11.81
CA ALA A 723 7.79 -5.28 12.60
C ALA A 723 8.31 -3.93 13.13
N GLU A 724 8.30 -2.90 12.28
CA GLU A 724 8.82 -1.56 12.58
C GLU A 724 7.73 -0.53 12.94
N ALA A 725 6.45 -0.88 12.81
CA ALA A 725 5.33 0.00 13.13
C ALA A 725 5.31 0.42 14.60
N THR A 726 4.80 1.62 14.86
CA THR A 726 4.70 2.16 16.22
C THR A 726 3.60 1.43 16.99
N PRO A 727 3.91 0.59 18.00
CA PRO A 727 2.86 -0.06 18.76
C PRO A 727 2.03 0.97 19.52
N MET A 728 0.73 0.72 19.69
CA MET A 728 -0.24 1.68 20.26
C MET A 728 -0.10 1.88 21.78
N LEU A 729 1.12 1.91 22.32
CA LEU A 729 1.41 2.02 23.75
C LEU A 729 0.80 3.27 24.37
N GLY A 730 0.74 4.38 23.62
CA GLY A 730 0.11 5.63 24.05
C GLY A 730 -1.39 5.49 24.32
N ALA A 731 -2.07 4.57 23.64
CA ALA A 731 -3.49 4.31 23.78
C ALA A 731 -3.84 3.48 25.03
N PHE A 732 -2.87 2.82 25.67
CA PHE A 732 -3.08 1.90 26.79
C PHE A 732 -2.55 2.40 28.14
N THR A 733 -3.07 1.81 29.23
CA THR A 733 -2.72 2.10 30.62
C THR A 733 -2.71 0.83 31.47
N ASN A 734 -1.80 0.77 32.43
CA ASN A 734 -1.73 -0.32 33.43
C ASN A 734 -2.80 -0.19 34.54
N ARG A 735 -3.70 0.80 34.46
CA ARG A 735 -4.76 1.05 35.44
C ARG A 735 -6.13 0.84 34.78
N PRO A 736 -6.64 -0.41 34.73
CA PRO A 736 -7.86 -0.69 33.99
C PRO A 736 -9.10 -0.03 34.63
N LYS A 737 -10.02 0.42 33.78
CA LYS A 737 -11.37 0.84 34.17
C LYS A 737 -12.38 -0.18 33.65
N PHE A 738 -12.91 -1.00 34.55
CA PHE A 738 -13.83 -2.09 34.19
C PHE A 738 -15.29 -1.65 34.00
N THR A 739 -15.57 -0.35 34.03
CA THR A 739 -16.91 0.16 33.74
C THR A 739 -17.31 -0.28 32.33
N PRO A 740 -18.47 -0.94 32.16
CA PRO A 740 -18.92 -1.37 30.85
C PRO A 740 -19.27 -0.16 29.97
N PHE A 741 -19.28 -0.39 28.65
CA PHE A 741 -19.87 0.54 27.71
C PHE A 741 -21.36 0.26 27.63
N ASN A 742 -22.18 1.32 27.61
CA ASN A 742 -23.61 1.21 27.37
C ASN A 742 -23.90 1.78 25.99
N ALA A 743 -24.36 0.96 25.05
CA ALA A 743 -24.80 1.46 23.75
C ALA A 743 -25.91 2.50 23.91
N VAL A 744 -25.91 3.50 23.05
CA VAL A 744 -26.95 4.53 23.02
C VAL A 744 -27.89 4.30 21.85
N PRO A 745 -29.18 4.67 21.98
CA PRO A 745 -30.11 4.62 20.86
C PRO A 745 -29.61 5.45 19.68
N GLU A 746 -29.96 5.00 18.48
CA GLU A 746 -29.78 5.78 17.26
C GLU A 746 -30.53 7.12 17.36
N THR A 747 -29.89 8.17 16.88
CA THR A 747 -30.47 9.51 16.78
C THR A 747 -31.02 9.80 15.37
N TYR A 748 -30.63 8.97 14.38
CA TYR A 748 -31.12 9.03 13.01
C TYR A 748 -31.93 7.76 12.67
N PRO A 749 -33.06 7.85 11.94
CA PRO A 749 -33.85 6.67 11.62
C PRO A 749 -33.12 5.69 10.69
N ILE A 750 -32.69 4.55 11.23
CA ILE A 750 -31.89 3.51 10.54
C ILE A 750 -32.63 2.76 9.42
N THR A 751 -33.95 2.96 9.29
CA THR A 751 -34.79 2.39 8.22
C THR A 751 -35.16 3.41 7.16
N LYS A 752 -34.71 4.67 7.28
CA LYS A 752 -35.07 5.74 6.36
C LYS A 752 -34.48 5.48 4.97
N THR A 753 -35.34 5.45 3.97
CA THR A 753 -35.00 5.24 2.57
C THR A 753 -34.95 6.54 1.77
N ASN A 754 -34.20 6.52 0.67
CA ASN A 754 -34.18 7.59 -0.30
C ASN A 754 -35.49 7.61 -1.09
N SER A 755 -36.10 8.79 -1.23
CA SER A 755 -37.25 8.99 -2.12
C SER A 755 -36.79 9.09 -3.58
N ALA A 756 -37.75 9.11 -4.52
CA ALA A 756 -37.45 9.35 -5.93
C ALA A 756 -36.79 10.73 -6.19
N ASN A 757 -36.98 11.69 -5.28
CA ASN A 757 -36.46 13.06 -5.35
C ASN A 757 -35.18 13.25 -4.51
N ALA A 758 -34.56 12.16 -4.04
CA ALA A 758 -33.30 12.25 -3.31
C ALA A 758 -32.22 12.95 -4.16
N PRO A 759 -31.26 13.66 -3.55
CA PRO A 759 -30.22 14.36 -4.29
C PRO A 759 -29.49 13.42 -5.24
N MET A 760 -29.33 13.81 -6.52
CA MET A 760 -28.63 13.00 -7.53
C MET A 760 -29.21 11.58 -7.73
N ALA A 761 -30.47 11.33 -7.35
CA ALA A 761 -31.14 10.03 -7.50
C ALA A 761 -31.09 9.45 -8.93
N SER A 762 -31.11 10.30 -9.96
CA SER A 762 -31.02 9.89 -11.37
C SER A 762 -29.66 9.29 -11.74
N ILE A 763 -28.59 9.72 -11.07
CA ILE A 763 -27.24 9.18 -11.21
C ILE A 763 -27.15 7.87 -10.41
N ALA A 764 -27.58 7.90 -9.14
CA ALA A 764 -27.56 6.75 -8.25
C ALA A 764 -28.30 5.51 -8.81
N LYS A 765 -29.43 5.72 -9.51
CA LYS A 765 -30.20 4.65 -10.16
C LYS A 765 -29.42 3.85 -11.21
N LYS A 766 -28.35 4.43 -11.77
CA LYS A 766 -27.54 3.80 -12.83
C LYS A 766 -26.29 3.09 -12.28
N MET A 767 -26.02 3.22 -10.99
CA MET A 767 -24.86 2.65 -10.32
C MET A 767 -25.05 1.16 -10.02
N ASN A 768 -23.94 0.42 -9.98
CA ASN A 768 -23.91 -1.00 -9.65
C ASN A 768 -23.43 -1.20 -8.21
N TRP A 769 -24.26 -1.78 -7.37
CA TRP A 769 -23.98 -1.99 -5.94
C TRP A 769 -23.69 -3.44 -5.57
N SER A 770 -23.50 -4.32 -6.56
CA SER A 770 -23.20 -5.74 -6.33
C SER A 770 -21.71 -6.03 -6.10
N VAL A 771 -20.85 -5.06 -6.43
CA VAL A 771 -19.39 -5.12 -6.28
C VAL A 771 -18.98 -3.84 -5.56
N ALA A 772 -18.07 -3.94 -4.59
CA ALA A 772 -17.47 -2.78 -3.92
C ALA A 772 -16.76 -1.89 -4.95
N ASP A 773 -16.75 -0.58 -4.72
CA ASP A 773 -15.97 0.42 -5.48
C ASP A 773 -16.13 0.54 -7.00
N ILE A 774 -16.99 -0.24 -7.65
CA ILE A 774 -17.13 -0.18 -9.13
C ILE A 774 -17.74 1.14 -9.64
N ASN A 775 -18.32 1.95 -8.74
CA ASN A 775 -18.99 3.19 -9.06
C ASN A 775 -18.02 4.37 -9.01
N SER A 776 -18.29 5.40 -9.81
CA SER A 776 -17.53 6.65 -9.77
C SER A 776 -17.43 7.21 -8.35
N SER A 777 -16.19 7.31 -7.88
CA SER A 777 -15.86 7.84 -6.55
C SER A 777 -16.28 9.31 -6.41
N ASP A 778 -16.03 10.17 -7.41
CA ASP A 778 -16.47 11.58 -7.39
C ASP A 778 -18.00 11.72 -7.29
N ALA A 779 -18.74 10.95 -8.10
CA ALA A 779 -20.19 10.94 -8.02
C ALA A 779 -20.68 10.46 -6.65
N MET A 780 -20.01 9.47 -6.05
CA MET A 780 -20.29 9.00 -4.69
C MET A 780 -20.15 10.14 -3.68
N ASN A 781 -19.00 10.80 -3.64
CA ASN A 781 -18.76 11.89 -2.70
C ASN A 781 -19.77 13.03 -2.83
N LYS A 782 -20.05 13.46 -4.07
CA LYS A 782 -21.04 14.53 -4.32
C LYS A 782 -22.44 14.12 -3.84
N MET A 783 -22.82 12.85 -4.01
CA MET A 783 -24.07 12.31 -3.46
C MET A 783 -24.08 12.33 -1.92
N LEU A 784 -23.02 11.83 -1.28
CA LEU A 784 -22.90 11.77 0.18
C LEU A 784 -22.91 13.16 0.79
N TRP A 785 -22.14 14.09 0.23
CA TRP A 785 -22.08 15.47 0.68
C TRP A 785 -23.43 16.17 0.55
N LYS A 786 -24.09 16.04 -0.61
CA LYS A 786 -25.39 16.69 -0.80
C LYS A 786 -26.47 16.06 0.08
N ALA A 787 -26.39 14.77 0.35
CA ALA A 787 -27.29 14.09 1.28
C ALA A 787 -27.09 14.55 2.73
N THR A 788 -25.85 14.81 3.16
CA THR A 788 -25.50 15.11 4.56
C THR A 788 -25.46 16.60 4.87
N LYS A 789 -25.00 17.44 3.92
CA LYS A 789 -24.80 18.88 4.07
C LYS A 789 -25.82 19.73 3.32
N GLY A 790 -26.71 19.12 2.54
CA GLY A 790 -27.81 19.81 1.86
C GLY A 790 -27.31 20.80 0.80
N ASN A 791 -27.58 22.09 1.00
CA ASN A 791 -27.23 23.16 0.06
C ASN A 791 -25.82 23.72 0.25
N VAL A 792 -25.06 23.25 1.24
CA VAL A 792 -23.66 23.64 1.39
C VAL A 792 -22.90 23.20 0.13
N PRO A 793 -22.17 24.10 -0.55
CA PRO A 793 -21.38 23.74 -1.73
C PRO A 793 -20.40 22.61 -1.44
N TYR A 794 -20.28 21.65 -2.35
CA TYR A 794 -19.24 20.64 -2.27
C TYR A 794 -17.87 21.31 -2.45
N PRO A 795 -16.88 21.05 -1.58
CA PRO A 795 -15.51 21.53 -1.78
C PRO A 795 -14.98 20.96 -3.10
N HIS A 796 -14.54 21.79 -4.04
CA HIS A 796 -14.13 21.33 -5.37
C HIS A 796 -12.91 22.11 -5.88
N VAL A 797 -12.06 21.42 -6.66
CA VAL A 797 -10.98 22.03 -7.45
C VAL A 797 -11.57 22.70 -8.68
N HIS A 798 -11.35 24.00 -8.92
CA HIS A 798 -11.49 24.50 -10.28
C HIS A 798 -10.29 24.00 -11.11
N HIS A 799 -10.47 23.00 -11.98
CA HIS A 799 -9.44 22.60 -12.94
C HIS A 799 -9.20 23.76 -13.93
N THR A 800 -8.10 24.49 -13.76
CA THR A 800 -7.76 25.67 -14.58
C THR A 800 -7.24 25.30 -15.98
N ASP A 801 -7.11 24.01 -16.31
CA ASP A 801 -6.57 23.50 -17.57
C ASP A 801 -7.65 23.08 -18.59
N GLY A 802 -8.93 23.22 -18.24
CA GLY A 802 -10.05 22.90 -19.13
C GLY A 802 -10.29 21.40 -19.32
N SER A 803 -9.71 20.53 -18.49
CA SER A 803 -10.08 19.11 -18.48
C SER A 803 -11.54 18.95 -18.04
N PRO A 804 -12.39 18.22 -18.79
CA PRO A 804 -13.74 17.90 -18.33
C PRO A 804 -13.67 17.04 -17.06
N ASP A 805 -14.64 17.22 -16.16
CA ASP A 805 -14.87 16.31 -15.03
C ASP A 805 -14.90 14.89 -15.60
N VAL A 806 -13.92 14.06 -15.24
CA VAL A 806 -13.92 12.64 -15.62
C VAL A 806 -15.03 12.01 -14.78
N VAL A 807 -16.25 12.05 -15.29
CA VAL A 807 -17.29 11.11 -14.87
C VAL A 807 -16.71 9.74 -15.23
N GLN A 808 -16.18 9.03 -14.24
CA GLN A 808 -15.83 7.62 -14.36
C GLN A 808 -17.12 6.86 -14.69
N THR A 809 -17.52 6.83 -15.96
CA THR A 809 -18.52 5.89 -16.42
C THR A 809 -17.79 4.58 -16.67
N THR A 810 -17.84 3.66 -15.71
CA THR A 810 -17.52 2.26 -15.97
C THR A 810 -18.45 1.77 -17.10
N PRO A 811 -17.93 1.29 -18.25
CA PRO A 811 -18.79 0.65 -19.23
C PRO A 811 -19.43 -0.58 -18.58
N GLY A 812 -20.76 -0.69 -18.68
CA GLY A 812 -21.48 -1.85 -18.18
C GLY A 812 -20.88 -3.13 -18.77
N LYS A 813 -20.55 -4.09 -17.89
CA LYS A 813 -20.19 -5.45 -18.29
C LYS A 813 -21.37 -6.01 -19.12
N VAL A 814 -21.17 -6.22 -20.41
CA VAL A 814 -22.06 -7.07 -21.21
C VAL A 814 -21.85 -8.50 -20.68
N GLY A 815 -22.96 -9.16 -20.35
CA GLY A 815 -23.01 -10.41 -19.58
C GLY A 815 -22.44 -11.65 -20.23
#